data_AF-A0A673NCI5-F1
#
_entry.id   AF-A0A673NCI5-F1
#
_cell.length_a   1.000
_cell.length_b   1.000
_cell.length_c   1.000
_cell.angle_alpha   90.00
_cell.angle_beta   90.00
_cell.angle_gamma   90.00
#
_symmetry.space_group_name_H-M   'P 1'
#
loop_
_entity.id
_entity.type
_entity.pdbx_description
1 polymer ?
#
loop_
_entity_poly.entity_id
_entity_poly.type
_entity_poly.pdbx_seq_one_letter_code
_entity_poly.pdbx_strand_id
1 'polypeptide(L)'
;MFTLSELWSGGERQGSYKLLKPWWEVFMDYLLVLMLMVSILAGTLQLSRDGVVCVPVHSSSINYSSPMEPGRRTNLDFQQYIYISQVCYHEALPWYSRFLPYVTLLHTLVLMASGCFWFHFPLTSARIEHFLSLLAKCCESPWTTRALSLTAKLDTRFSETEQAVQPKVQVTSSYKTRKSIVPDTSRQGATLDRSDRELARALFERVRRFRAHCESSDVIYKVYTAQTVFKVLKFILIVSYTTPLLGSISFSHICQPRSYALTGYSIFHCSHSLSSVLRKLMQAYVLLLFLFGLLGIYALSWIFHKSLRQYSFQSLREKGSMLDVPDLHNDLAFLLHMADQYDPLLAQRLSVFLSPVSETRLLEESLERRWGADRLRSMITSDQQGRSLLQLVALPRLPAALFTFSQLEVLKLELIGDAKLTAQISNMTTLREMHLYHCTASVEPAALQHLQEHLETLHLTFTQAAEIPVWIYSLRGLQELHLTGRLSNEGGMGRGWVLGSLRQLRHLRVLVLRGMLQKVPGELSELAGSLLKLEIYNEGTRILVLAGLRRLTGLAEVQLQGCQLERLPSALLALTGLRSLDLQHNSLRTLEELLGLQHLRRLSCLRLAHNHVLALPASVGVLRSLELLDLAHNQLQNLPLALFTLHKLRRLLLAGNLLEELPAEIGALKLLSELDLSANRLERLPKELFESCVELRNLNVLNNSLGSLPAGFGGLTQLSRLDLRGNSLEELPVELGCCFGLRGGGLLVENWLLHTLPRQVRDVLQVWKSQSFAKKTLNVTHKDTLI
;
A
#
# COMPACT_ATOMS: atom_id res chain seq x y z
N MET A 1 58.87 -25.09 14.05
CA MET A 1 57.96 -25.96 13.28
C MET A 1 56.61 -25.30 13.31
N PHE A 2 56.07 -24.89 12.15
CA PHE A 2 54.68 -24.42 12.08
C PHE A 2 53.75 -25.61 11.91
N THR A 3 52.66 -25.68 12.64
CA THR A 3 51.64 -26.71 12.41
C THR A 3 50.72 -26.28 11.27
N LEU A 4 50.25 -27.22 10.44
CA LEU A 4 49.28 -26.90 9.38
C LEU A 4 47.99 -26.30 9.92
N SER A 5 47.62 -26.65 11.15
CA SER A 5 46.49 -26.07 11.88
C SER A 5 46.67 -24.59 12.19
N GLU A 6 47.90 -24.09 12.42
CA GLU A 6 48.18 -22.67 12.66
C GLU A 6 48.16 -21.83 11.38
N LEU A 7 48.51 -22.43 10.23
CA LEU A 7 48.46 -21.78 8.91
C LEU A 7 47.08 -21.85 8.26
N TRP A 8 46.25 -22.82 8.65
CA TRP A 8 44.91 -23.05 8.13
C TRP A 8 43.87 -22.87 9.25
N SER A 9 43.83 -21.68 9.86
CA SER A 9 42.90 -21.35 10.96
C SER A 9 41.50 -20.90 10.49
N GLY A 10 41.08 -21.23 9.26
CA GLY A 10 39.85 -20.72 8.64
C GLY A 10 38.55 -21.46 8.99
N GLY A 11 38.61 -22.51 9.81
CA GLY A 11 37.57 -23.54 9.90
C GLY A 11 36.21 -23.11 10.46
N GLU A 12 36.14 -22.13 11.37
CA GLU A 12 34.89 -21.84 12.10
C GLU A 12 33.92 -20.88 11.38
N ARG A 13 34.41 -19.91 10.60
CA ARG A 13 33.54 -19.00 9.81
C ARG A 13 33.08 -19.58 8.48
N GLN A 14 33.60 -20.74 8.07
CA GLN A 14 33.41 -21.30 6.72
C GLN A 14 32.05 -21.98 6.50
N GLY A 15 31.28 -22.29 7.54
CA GLY A 15 30.03 -23.05 7.43
C GLY A 15 28.99 -22.42 6.50
N SER A 16 28.70 -21.13 6.66
CA SER A 16 27.68 -20.42 5.87
C SER A 16 28.16 -20.05 4.46
N TYR A 17 29.47 -19.82 4.28
CA TYR A 17 30.04 -19.47 2.97
C TYR A 17 30.13 -20.65 1.99
N LYS A 18 29.95 -21.89 2.47
CA LYS A 18 29.90 -23.10 1.62
C LYS A 18 28.84 -22.99 0.52
N LEU A 19 27.71 -22.34 0.80
CA LEU A 19 26.60 -22.14 -0.14
C LEU A 19 26.98 -21.31 -1.38
N LEU A 20 28.07 -20.54 -1.32
CA LEU A 20 28.57 -19.72 -2.44
C LEU A 20 29.87 -20.25 -3.04
N LYS A 21 30.35 -21.43 -2.62
CA LYS A 21 31.57 -22.04 -3.18
C LYS A 21 31.20 -23.10 -4.22
N PRO A 22 31.42 -22.85 -5.52
CA PRO A 22 31.25 -23.86 -6.55
C PRO A 22 32.30 -24.95 -6.43
N TRP A 23 32.08 -26.08 -7.10
CA TRP A 23 32.95 -27.26 -7.03
C TRP A 23 34.41 -26.97 -7.39
N TRP A 24 34.69 -26.05 -8.32
CA TRP A 24 36.06 -25.71 -8.73
C TRP A 24 36.82 -24.94 -7.64
N GLU A 25 36.20 -23.99 -6.93
CA GLU A 25 36.85 -23.27 -5.82
C GLU A 25 37.13 -24.22 -4.65
N VAL A 26 36.22 -25.16 -4.37
CA VAL A 26 36.44 -26.22 -3.37
C VAL A 26 37.67 -27.06 -3.73
N PHE A 27 37.80 -27.48 -5.00
CA PHE A 27 38.96 -28.27 -5.44
C PHE A 27 40.26 -27.45 -5.41
N MET A 28 40.20 -26.17 -5.77
CA MET A 28 41.33 -25.24 -5.70
C MET A 28 41.85 -25.07 -4.27
N ASP A 29 40.97 -24.97 -3.28
CA ASP A 29 41.35 -24.91 -1.86
C ASP A 29 42.15 -26.16 -1.44
N TYR A 30 41.70 -27.35 -1.85
CA TYR A 30 42.42 -28.60 -1.56
C TYR A 30 43.78 -28.69 -2.27
N LEU A 31 43.85 -28.25 -3.54
CA LEU A 31 45.13 -28.18 -4.26
C LEU A 31 46.12 -27.24 -3.57
N LEU A 32 45.65 -26.08 -3.08
CA LEU A 32 46.51 -25.14 -2.35
C LEU A 32 47.04 -25.71 -1.04
N VAL A 33 46.22 -26.48 -0.31
CA VAL A 33 46.67 -27.20 0.89
C VAL A 33 47.76 -28.22 0.51
N LEU A 34 47.58 -28.97 -0.58
CA LEU A 34 48.58 -29.94 -1.04
C LEU A 34 49.89 -29.26 -1.51
N MET A 35 49.79 -28.13 -2.21
CA MET A 35 50.94 -27.29 -2.59
C MET A 35 51.68 -26.74 -1.35
N LEU A 36 50.94 -26.40 -0.30
CA LEU A 36 51.49 -25.92 0.97
C LEU A 36 52.25 -27.05 1.67
N MET A 37 51.67 -28.26 1.71
CA MET A 37 52.32 -29.47 2.24
C MET A 37 53.65 -29.74 1.55
N VAL A 38 53.68 -29.71 0.20
CA VAL A 38 54.90 -29.94 -0.58
C VAL A 38 55.95 -28.87 -0.30
N SER A 39 55.54 -27.60 -0.20
CA SER A 39 56.47 -26.48 0.07
C SER A 39 57.05 -26.54 1.49
N ILE A 40 56.24 -26.88 2.50
CA ILE A 40 56.70 -27.07 3.88
C ILE A 40 57.64 -28.28 3.96
N LEU A 41 57.31 -29.39 3.30
CA LEU A 41 58.18 -30.57 3.25
C LEU A 41 59.53 -30.25 2.59
N ALA A 42 59.51 -29.53 1.47
CA ALA A 42 60.74 -29.09 0.81
C ALA A 42 61.57 -28.15 1.71
N GLY A 43 60.93 -27.18 2.37
CA GLY A 43 61.61 -26.24 3.28
C GLY A 43 62.18 -26.91 4.55
N THR A 44 61.48 -27.90 5.10
CA THR A 44 61.96 -28.68 6.26
C THR A 44 63.11 -29.61 5.92
N LEU A 45 63.06 -30.28 4.77
CA LEU A 45 64.17 -31.08 4.26
C LEU A 45 65.40 -30.20 4.01
N GLN A 46 65.17 -29.00 3.49
CA GLN A 46 66.24 -28.04 3.32
C GLN A 46 66.81 -27.59 4.68
N LEU A 47 65.99 -27.17 5.64
CA LEU A 47 66.50 -26.72 6.93
C LEU A 47 67.24 -27.83 7.73
N SER A 48 66.86 -29.09 7.54
CA SER A 48 67.39 -30.21 8.33
C SER A 48 68.60 -30.92 7.73
N ARG A 49 68.74 -30.92 6.40
CA ARG A 49 69.76 -31.73 5.69
C ARG A 49 70.53 -30.95 4.62
N ASP A 50 70.37 -29.62 4.55
CA ASP A 50 71.07 -28.82 3.57
C ASP A 50 72.56 -28.73 3.91
N GLY A 51 73.37 -29.08 2.92
CA GLY A 51 74.79 -29.32 3.07
C GLY A 51 75.38 -29.79 1.75
N VAL A 52 76.58 -29.30 1.47
CA VAL A 52 77.34 -29.63 0.27
C VAL A 52 78.63 -30.26 0.74
N VAL A 53 79.07 -31.31 0.06
CA VAL A 53 80.35 -31.95 0.34
C VAL A 53 81.28 -31.64 -0.81
N CYS A 54 82.41 -31.00 -0.52
CA CYS A 54 83.39 -30.58 -1.52
C CYS A 54 84.72 -31.29 -1.35
N VAL A 55 85.30 -31.76 -2.45
CA VAL A 55 86.61 -32.44 -2.48
C VAL A 55 87.52 -31.74 -3.50
N PRO A 56 88.80 -31.51 -3.20
CA PRO A 56 89.72 -30.84 -4.13
C PRO A 56 89.98 -31.67 -5.39
N VAL A 57 90.16 -30.97 -6.51
CA VAL A 57 90.59 -31.54 -7.79
C VAL A 57 92.04 -31.15 -8.06
N HIS A 58 92.89 -32.14 -8.35
CA HIS A 58 94.29 -31.88 -8.69
C HIS A 58 94.43 -31.66 -10.20
N SER A 59 95.22 -30.66 -10.60
CA SER A 59 95.40 -30.23 -12.01
C SER A 59 96.39 -31.09 -12.81
N SER A 60 96.55 -32.38 -12.47
CA SER A 60 97.38 -33.32 -13.25
C SER A 60 96.50 -34.16 -14.16
N SER A 61 96.73 -33.99 -15.46
CA SER A 61 96.12 -34.69 -16.59
C SER A 61 95.85 -36.18 -16.38
N ILE A 62 94.66 -36.59 -16.80
CA ILE A 62 94.20 -37.97 -16.92
C ILE A 62 95.11 -38.71 -17.92
N ASN A 63 95.98 -39.59 -17.43
CA ASN A 63 96.52 -40.69 -18.24
C ASN A 63 95.91 -41.99 -17.71
N TYR A 64 94.95 -42.52 -18.48
CA TYR A 64 94.34 -43.82 -18.24
C TYR A 64 95.36 -44.93 -18.53
N SER A 65 96.00 -45.46 -17.48
CA SER A 65 96.43 -46.87 -17.39
C SER A 65 97.24 -47.12 -16.12
N SER A 66 96.58 -47.44 -15.00
CA SER A 66 97.20 -48.19 -13.90
C SER A 66 96.13 -48.82 -13.00
N PRO A 67 96.33 -50.06 -12.52
CA PRO A 67 95.38 -50.74 -11.67
C PRO A 67 95.54 -50.32 -10.20
N MET A 68 94.41 -50.19 -9.49
CA MET A 68 94.28 -50.04 -8.03
C MET A 68 95.24 -49.02 -7.38
N GLU A 69 94.93 -47.72 -7.51
CA GLU A 69 95.54 -46.72 -6.63
C GLU A 69 95.00 -46.90 -5.19
N PRO A 70 95.86 -46.96 -4.15
CA PRO A 70 95.41 -46.75 -2.77
C PRO A 70 94.80 -45.35 -2.64
N GLY A 71 93.77 -45.22 -1.80
CA GLY A 71 93.04 -43.96 -1.61
C GLY A 71 93.97 -42.75 -1.44
N ARG A 72 93.64 -41.65 -2.11
CA ARG A 72 94.50 -40.46 -2.22
C ARG A 72 94.53 -39.66 -0.91
N ARG A 73 95.73 -39.27 -0.46
CA ARG A 73 95.92 -38.39 0.70
C ARG A 73 96.05 -36.94 0.23
N THR A 74 95.20 -36.06 0.75
CA THR A 74 95.08 -34.64 0.35
C THR A 74 95.77 -33.66 1.30
N ASN A 75 96.28 -34.13 2.45
CA ASN A 75 96.91 -33.35 3.52
C ASN A 75 96.06 -32.17 4.03
N LEU A 76 94.72 -32.28 3.92
CA LEU A 76 93.76 -31.32 4.46
C LEU A 76 93.15 -31.85 5.75
N ASP A 77 93.04 -30.99 6.76
CA ASP A 77 92.33 -31.30 8.00
C ASP A 77 90.82 -31.29 7.81
N PHE A 78 90.11 -32.05 8.64
CA PHE A 78 88.65 -32.13 8.60
C PHE A 78 87.97 -30.76 8.72
N GLN A 79 88.53 -29.84 9.53
CA GLN A 79 87.99 -28.48 9.68
C GLN A 79 88.12 -27.66 8.38
N GLN A 80 89.17 -27.87 7.59
CA GLN A 80 89.34 -27.21 6.29
C GLN A 80 88.31 -27.72 5.28
N TYR A 81 87.93 -29.01 5.34
CA TYR A 81 86.84 -29.56 4.53
C TYR A 81 85.47 -28.97 4.89
N ILE A 82 85.19 -28.75 6.18
CA ILE A 82 83.95 -28.08 6.60
C ILE A 82 83.94 -26.63 6.12
N TYR A 83 85.04 -25.90 6.32
CA TYR A 83 85.17 -24.51 5.88
C TYR A 83 84.95 -24.37 4.37
N ILE A 84 85.64 -25.18 3.55
CA ILE A 84 85.53 -25.08 2.10
C ILE A 84 84.13 -25.46 1.61
N SER A 85 83.50 -26.44 2.25
CA SER A 85 82.12 -26.84 1.95
C SER A 85 81.13 -25.71 2.25
N GLN A 86 81.33 -24.95 3.33
CA GLN A 86 80.52 -23.76 3.66
C GLN A 86 80.77 -22.59 2.70
N VAL A 87 82.02 -22.33 2.30
CA VAL A 87 82.34 -21.29 1.31
C VAL A 87 81.71 -21.63 -0.03
N CYS A 88 81.90 -22.85 -0.52
CA CYS A 88 81.33 -23.30 -1.78
C CYS A 88 79.80 -23.40 -1.77
N TYR A 89 79.19 -23.65 -0.61
CA TYR A 89 77.73 -23.53 -0.44
C TYR A 89 77.23 -22.11 -0.73
N HIS A 90 78.00 -21.07 -0.38
CA HIS A 90 77.60 -19.69 -0.62
C HIS A 90 77.95 -19.18 -2.03
N GLU A 91 79.14 -19.53 -2.52
CA GLU A 91 79.70 -19.01 -3.78
C GLU A 91 79.28 -19.83 -5.01
N ALA A 92 79.25 -21.17 -4.91
CA ALA A 92 79.05 -22.05 -6.07
C ALA A 92 77.60 -22.52 -6.25
N LEU A 93 76.80 -22.58 -5.18
CA LEU A 93 75.40 -22.98 -5.30
C LEU A 93 74.51 -21.83 -5.80
N PRO A 94 73.76 -22.04 -6.89
CA PRO A 94 72.80 -21.07 -7.37
C PRO A 94 71.74 -20.74 -6.30
N TRP A 95 71.24 -19.50 -6.31
CA TRP A 95 70.24 -19.05 -5.34
C TRP A 95 68.96 -19.90 -5.37
N TYR A 96 68.54 -20.41 -6.53
CA TYR A 96 67.33 -21.22 -6.66
C TYR A 96 67.47 -22.59 -5.97
N SER A 97 68.66 -23.17 -5.87
CA SER A 97 68.85 -24.41 -5.10
C SER A 97 68.66 -24.18 -3.60
N ARG A 98 68.78 -22.92 -3.14
CA ARG A 98 68.72 -22.52 -1.73
C ARG A 98 67.40 -21.85 -1.33
N PHE A 99 66.71 -21.18 -2.23
CA PHE A 99 65.55 -20.35 -1.84
C PHE A 99 64.23 -20.78 -2.46
N LEU A 100 64.24 -21.72 -3.41
CA LEU A 100 63.04 -22.08 -4.16
C LEU A 100 61.90 -22.67 -3.29
N PRO A 101 62.15 -23.52 -2.27
CA PRO A 101 61.08 -23.96 -1.35
C PRO A 101 60.40 -22.82 -0.57
N TYR A 102 61.17 -21.82 -0.16
CA TYR A 102 60.64 -20.65 0.54
C TYR A 102 59.84 -19.75 -0.41
N VAL A 103 60.29 -19.63 -1.67
CA VAL A 103 59.57 -18.93 -2.73
C VAL A 103 58.25 -19.63 -3.06
N THR A 104 58.22 -20.96 -3.20
CA THR A 104 56.96 -21.70 -3.43
C THR A 104 56.02 -21.66 -2.23
N LEU A 105 56.55 -21.64 -1.00
CA LEU A 105 55.77 -21.40 0.20
C LEU A 105 55.08 -20.03 0.13
N LEU A 106 55.85 -18.96 -0.14
CA LEU A 106 55.31 -17.60 -0.28
C LEU A 106 54.24 -17.51 -1.37
N HIS A 107 54.48 -18.10 -2.54
CA HIS A 107 53.49 -18.12 -3.62
C HIS A 107 52.21 -18.84 -3.22
N THR A 108 52.31 -19.96 -2.52
CA THR A 108 51.15 -20.72 -2.06
C THR A 108 50.33 -19.92 -1.04
N LEU A 109 50.98 -19.20 -0.14
CA LEU A 109 50.32 -18.30 0.81
C LEU A 109 49.61 -17.14 0.11
N VAL A 110 50.25 -16.52 -0.89
CA VAL A 110 49.62 -15.44 -1.68
C VAL A 110 48.40 -15.95 -2.45
N LEU A 111 48.48 -17.13 -3.06
CA LEU A 111 47.34 -17.75 -3.75
C LEU A 111 46.20 -18.08 -2.77
N MET A 112 46.52 -18.62 -1.59
CA MET A 112 45.55 -18.90 -0.54
C MET A 112 44.86 -17.64 -0.02
N ALA A 113 45.62 -16.57 0.26
CA ALA A 113 45.06 -15.29 0.68
C ALA A 113 44.15 -14.68 -0.40
N SER A 114 44.53 -14.80 -1.68
CA SER A 114 43.73 -14.30 -2.81
C SER A 114 42.39 -15.03 -2.99
N GLY A 115 42.29 -16.30 -2.57
CA GLY A 115 41.03 -17.07 -2.66
C GLY A 115 39.97 -16.63 -1.65
N CYS A 116 40.39 -16.17 -0.48
CA CYS A 116 39.49 -15.74 0.59
C CYS A 116 39.18 -14.24 0.58
N PHE A 117 39.85 -13.45 -0.27
CA PHE A 117 39.79 -11.99 -0.25
C PHE A 117 38.36 -11.45 -0.34
N TRP A 118 37.56 -11.94 -1.29
CA TRP A 118 36.19 -11.45 -1.49
C TRP A 118 35.22 -11.77 -0.34
N PHE A 119 35.52 -12.77 0.51
CA PHE A 119 34.72 -13.09 1.70
C PHE A 119 35.07 -12.20 2.91
N HIS A 120 36.32 -11.74 3.01
CA HIS A 120 36.79 -10.94 4.15
C HIS A 120 36.80 -9.44 3.89
N PHE A 121 36.76 -9.01 2.63
CA PHE A 121 36.79 -7.59 2.28
C PHE A 121 35.50 -6.88 2.77
N PRO A 122 35.59 -5.83 3.61
CA PRO A 122 34.43 -5.27 4.32
C PRO A 122 33.27 -4.79 3.42
N LEU A 123 33.58 -4.28 2.23
CA LEU A 123 32.57 -3.79 1.29
C LEU A 123 31.79 -4.93 0.61
N THR A 124 32.35 -6.14 0.55
CA THR A 124 31.69 -7.32 -0.02
C THR A 124 31.10 -8.23 1.05
N SER A 125 31.81 -8.44 2.16
CA SER A 125 31.43 -9.37 3.23
C SER A 125 30.05 -9.05 3.83
N ALA A 126 29.78 -7.77 4.13
CA ALA A 126 28.50 -7.35 4.72
C ALA A 126 27.29 -7.71 3.82
N ARG A 127 27.45 -7.59 2.50
CA ARG A 127 26.40 -7.94 1.52
C ARG A 127 26.23 -9.44 1.39
N ILE A 128 27.34 -10.19 1.39
CA ILE A 128 27.33 -11.66 1.31
C ILE A 128 26.69 -12.26 2.58
N GLU A 129 27.04 -11.78 3.76
CA GLU A 129 26.44 -12.22 5.03
C GLU A 129 24.95 -11.91 5.09
N HIS A 130 24.54 -10.72 4.63
CA HIS A 130 23.13 -10.35 4.56
C HIS A 130 22.36 -11.24 3.57
N PHE A 131 22.93 -11.51 2.39
CA PHE A 131 22.36 -12.43 1.40
C PHE A 131 22.16 -13.83 1.99
N LEU A 132 23.20 -14.37 2.63
CA LEU A 132 23.16 -15.69 3.26
C LEU A 132 22.12 -15.77 4.38
N SER A 133 22.01 -14.74 5.22
CA SER A 133 21.00 -14.68 6.27
C SER A 133 19.58 -14.64 5.70
N LEU A 134 19.35 -13.87 4.63
CA LEU A 134 18.04 -13.81 3.97
C LEU A 134 17.71 -15.16 3.32
N LEU A 135 18.65 -15.75 2.61
CA LEU A 135 18.46 -17.02 1.91
C LEU A 135 18.16 -18.15 2.90
N ALA A 136 18.86 -18.22 4.04
CA ALA A 136 18.54 -19.15 5.12
C ALA A 136 17.12 -18.97 5.65
N LYS A 137 16.71 -17.73 5.95
CA LYS A 137 15.35 -17.43 6.43
C LYS A 137 14.27 -17.72 5.39
N CYS A 138 14.56 -17.50 4.10
CA CYS A 138 13.67 -17.89 3.01
C CYS A 138 13.49 -19.41 2.96
N CYS A 139 14.56 -20.18 3.20
CA CYS A 139 14.51 -21.64 3.24
C CYS A 139 13.77 -22.20 4.46
N GLU A 140 13.87 -21.54 5.62
CA GLU A 140 13.20 -21.93 6.87
C GLU A 140 11.70 -21.57 6.88
N SER A 141 11.27 -20.59 6.07
CA SER A 141 9.91 -20.09 6.09
C SER A 141 8.88 -21.15 5.65
N PRO A 142 7.89 -21.51 6.47
CA PRO A 142 6.83 -22.44 6.09
C PRO A 142 5.91 -21.89 4.97
N TRP A 143 5.93 -20.58 4.72
CA TRP A 143 5.23 -19.99 3.57
C TRP A 143 5.78 -20.49 2.23
N THR A 144 7.10 -20.71 2.10
CA THR A 144 7.67 -21.12 0.80
C THR A 144 7.20 -22.49 0.37
N THR A 145 7.14 -23.43 1.32
CA THR A 145 6.68 -24.79 1.02
C THR A 145 5.19 -24.79 0.69
N ARG A 146 4.38 -23.97 1.37
CA ARG A 146 2.95 -23.79 1.05
C ARG A 146 2.76 -23.17 -0.33
N ALA A 147 3.44 -22.07 -0.64
CA ALA A 147 3.34 -21.40 -1.94
C ALA A 147 3.74 -22.35 -3.09
N LEU A 148 4.84 -23.07 -2.95
CA LEU A 148 5.30 -24.07 -3.93
C LEU A 148 4.35 -25.27 -4.05
N SER A 149 3.69 -25.68 -2.96
CA SER A 149 2.68 -26.75 -3.02
C SER A 149 1.40 -26.33 -3.73
N LEU A 150 1.04 -25.05 -3.67
CA LEU A 150 -0.14 -24.50 -4.33
C LEU A 150 0.10 -24.32 -5.84
N THR A 151 1.30 -23.89 -6.23
CA THR A 151 1.68 -23.83 -7.65
C THR A 151 1.75 -25.22 -8.27
N ALA A 152 2.33 -26.20 -7.57
CA ALA A 152 2.37 -27.60 -8.04
C ALA A 152 0.97 -28.23 -8.24
N LYS A 153 -0.02 -27.87 -7.40
CA LYS A 153 -1.41 -28.33 -7.57
C LYS A 153 -2.13 -27.70 -8.77
N LEU A 154 -1.73 -26.49 -9.16
CA LEU A 154 -2.27 -25.85 -10.36
C LEU A 154 -1.70 -26.53 -11.61
N ASP A 155 -0.41 -26.87 -11.62
CA ASP A 155 0.23 -27.61 -12.74
C ASP A 155 -0.45 -28.96 -13.00
N THR A 156 -0.84 -29.70 -11.95
CA THR A 156 -1.58 -30.97 -12.12
C THR A 156 -2.97 -30.81 -12.75
N ARG A 157 -3.66 -29.67 -12.53
CA ARG A 157 -4.97 -29.41 -13.14
C ARG A 157 -4.87 -29.01 -14.61
N PHE A 158 -3.76 -28.37 -15.00
CA PHE A 158 -3.48 -28.06 -16.40
C PHE A 158 -3.13 -29.33 -17.21
N SER A 159 -2.40 -30.29 -16.63
CA SER A 159 -2.15 -31.59 -17.30
C SER A 159 -3.41 -32.45 -17.48
N GLU A 160 -4.42 -32.36 -16.60
CA GLU A 160 -5.70 -33.06 -16.78
C GLU A 160 -6.61 -32.43 -17.83
N THR A 161 -6.46 -31.12 -18.12
CA THR A 161 -7.27 -30.42 -19.13
C THR A 161 -6.69 -30.52 -20.54
N GLU A 162 -5.38 -30.77 -20.71
CA GLU A 162 -4.76 -30.96 -22.02
C GLU A 162 -4.90 -32.39 -22.61
N GLN A 163 -5.33 -33.40 -21.83
CA GLN A 163 -5.55 -34.77 -22.33
C GLN A 163 -6.97 -35.04 -22.87
N ALA A 164 -7.83 -34.03 -22.94
CA ALA A 164 -9.22 -34.17 -23.42
C ALA A 164 -9.40 -33.80 -24.90
N VAL A 165 -8.45 -34.12 -25.79
CA VAL A 165 -8.66 -34.02 -27.24
C VAL A 165 -7.99 -35.20 -27.98
N GLN A 166 -8.83 -36.08 -28.53
CA GLN A 166 -8.62 -37.10 -29.60
C GLN A 166 -8.42 -38.61 -29.25
N PRO A 167 -8.87 -39.53 -30.15
CA PRO A 167 -9.85 -40.56 -29.79
C PRO A 167 -9.33 -42.00 -29.65
N LYS A 168 -10.19 -42.82 -29.03
CA LYS A 168 -10.14 -44.27 -28.78
C LYS A 168 -9.49 -45.12 -29.90
N VAL A 169 -8.51 -45.94 -29.51
CA VAL A 169 -8.34 -47.30 -30.03
C VAL A 169 -8.13 -48.25 -28.84
N GLN A 170 -8.98 -49.28 -28.78
CA GLN A 170 -8.96 -50.35 -27.79
C GLN A 170 -7.87 -51.37 -28.13
N VAL A 171 -7.01 -51.73 -27.17
CA VAL A 171 -6.53 -53.12 -27.01
C VAL A 171 -6.39 -53.43 -25.51
N THR A 172 -7.16 -54.42 -25.08
CA THR A 172 -7.16 -55.24 -23.85
C THR A 172 -5.77 -55.84 -23.54
N SER A 173 -5.26 -56.08 -22.33
CA SER A 173 -5.86 -56.64 -21.12
C SER A 173 -4.81 -56.69 -19.98
N SER A 174 -5.31 -56.80 -18.73
CA SER A 174 -4.71 -57.45 -17.55
C SER A 174 -3.46 -56.79 -16.93
N TYR A 175 -3.46 -56.27 -15.70
CA TYR A 175 -3.93 -56.88 -14.46
C TYR A 175 -4.54 -55.83 -13.50
N LYS A 176 -5.69 -56.19 -12.92
CA LYS A 176 -6.31 -55.49 -11.79
C LYS A 176 -5.62 -55.92 -10.49
N THR A 177 -5.08 -54.97 -9.75
CA THR A 177 -5.03 -55.06 -8.28
C THR A 177 -5.72 -53.84 -7.70
N ARG A 178 -6.94 -54.08 -7.24
CA ARG A 178 -7.87 -53.14 -6.63
C ARG A 178 -7.31 -52.72 -5.27
N LYS A 179 -6.64 -51.56 -5.18
CA LYS A 179 -6.49 -50.83 -3.92
C LYS A 179 -7.50 -49.68 -3.91
N SER A 180 -8.46 -49.83 -3.01
CA SER A 180 -9.42 -48.83 -2.57
C SER A 180 -8.73 -47.48 -2.36
N ILE A 181 -9.10 -46.48 -3.17
CA ILE A 181 -8.86 -45.08 -2.84
C ILE A 181 -9.93 -44.71 -1.82
N VAL A 182 -9.61 -44.90 -0.55
CA VAL A 182 -10.23 -44.12 0.51
C VAL A 182 -9.82 -42.67 0.24
N PRO A 183 -10.75 -41.71 0.16
CA PRO A 183 -10.36 -40.31 0.12
C PRO A 183 -9.70 -40.02 1.47
N ASP A 184 -8.37 -39.86 1.48
CA ASP A 184 -7.64 -39.37 2.65
C ASP A 184 -8.07 -37.92 2.90
N THR A 185 -9.20 -37.76 3.59
CA THR A 185 -9.63 -36.57 4.32
C THR A 185 -8.76 -36.40 5.57
N SER A 186 -7.44 -36.34 5.39
CA SER A 186 -6.49 -36.30 6.52
C SER A 186 -5.18 -35.60 6.18
N ARG A 187 -5.19 -34.55 5.34
CA ARG A 187 -4.13 -33.52 5.29
C ARG A 187 -4.73 -32.20 4.81
N GLN A 188 -5.66 -31.65 5.59
CA GLN A 188 -5.88 -30.20 5.59
C GLN A 188 -4.51 -29.57 5.90
N GLY A 189 -3.94 -28.87 4.91
CA GLY A 189 -2.61 -28.28 5.02
C GLY A 189 -2.53 -27.40 6.26
N ALA A 190 -1.51 -27.66 7.09
CA ALA A 190 -1.25 -26.92 8.33
C ALA A 190 -1.55 -25.43 8.15
N THR A 191 -2.51 -24.94 8.92
CA THR A 191 -2.87 -23.54 8.97
C THR A 191 -1.66 -22.78 9.46
N LEU A 192 -0.98 -22.03 8.58
CA LEU A 192 0.15 -21.16 8.96
C LEU A 192 -0.22 -20.32 10.18
N ASP A 193 0.58 -20.39 11.24
CA ASP A 193 0.31 -19.63 12.44
C ASP A 193 0.43 -18.11 12.18
N ARG A 194 -0.13 -17.31 13.09
CA ARG A 194 -0.08 -15.86 12.97
C ARG A 194 1.36 -15.35 12.92
N SER A 195 2.23 -15.94 13.76
CA SER A 195 3.67 -15.66 13.80
C SER A 195 4.34 -15.86 12.45
N ASP A 196 4.06 -16.97 11.78
CA ASP A 196 4.72 -17.37 10.55
C ASP A 196 4.37 -16.44 9.39
N ARG A 197 3.13 -15.92 9.36
CA ARG A 197 2.69 -14.96 8.34
C ARG A 197 3.26 -13.57 8.55
N GLU A 198 3.35 -13.12 9.80
CA GLU A 198 4.02 -11.86 10.12
C GLU A 198 5.52 -11.93 9.79
N LEU A 199 6.15 -13.08 10.07
CA LEU A 199 7.52 -13.38 9.69
C LEU A 199 7.70 -13.41 8.16
N ALA A 200 6.80 -14.05 7.42
CA ALA A 200 6.82 -14.05 5.96
C ALA A 200 6.64 -12.65 5.38
N ARG A 201 5.73 -11.83 5.92
CA ARG A 201 5.54 -10.43 5.50
C ARG A 201 6.78 -9.58 5.74
N ALA A 202 7.41 -9.73 6.91
CA ALA A 202 8.68 -9.06 7.21
C ALA A 202 9.80 -9.52 6.27
N LEU A 203 9.81 -10.79 5.86
CA LEU A 203 10.76 -11.32 4.88
C LEU A 203 10.55 -10.72 3.49
N PHE A 204 9.33 -10.60 2.97
CA PHE A 204 9.05 -9.93 1.69
C PHE A 204 9.63 -8.51 1.65
N GLU A 205 9.38 -7.72 2.69
CA GLU A 205 9.88 -6.35 2.78
C GLU A 205 11.41 -6.30 2.88
N ARG A 206 12.03 -7.22 3.64
CA ARG A 206 13.49 -7.32 3.73
C ARG A 206 14.13 -7.72 2.39
N VAL A 207 13.56 -8.70 1.69
CA VAL A 207 14.03 -9.15 0.36
C VAL A 207 13.91 -8.02 -0.65
N ARG A 208 12.81 -7.26 -0.65
CA ARG A 208 12.62 -6.09 -1.54
C ARG A 208 13.67 -5.01 -1.30
N ARG A 209 13.91 -4.64 -0.04
CA ARG A 209 14.95 -3.64 0.30
C ARG A 209 16.35 -4.11 -0.04
N PHE A 210 16.65 -5.38 0.26
CA PHE A 210 17.94 -5.96 -0.07
C PHE A 210 18.17 -6.02 -1.58
N ARG A 211 17.15 -6.38 -2.35
CA ARG A 211 17.19 -6.34 -3.82
C ARG A 211 17.56 -4.96 -4.33
N ALA A 212 16.84 -3.92 -3.91
CA ALA A 212 17.12 -2.55 -4.34
C ALA A 212 18.55 -2.10 -3.96
N HIS A 213 19.02 -2.51 -2.78
CA HIS A 213 20.39 -2.21 -2.34
C HIS A 213 21.45 -2.92 -3.18
N CYS A 214 21.29 -4.21 -3.48
CA CYS A 214 22.27 -5.00 -4.24
C CYS A 214 22.24 -4.74 -5.74
N GLU A 215 21.07 -4.43 -6.33
CA GLU A 215 20.98 -4.08 -7.75
C GLU A 215 21.70 -2.76 -8.09
N SER A 216 21.91 -1.88 -7.10
CA SER A 216 22.63 -0.62 -7.29
C SER A 216 24.15 -0.76 -7.46
N SER A 217 24.72 -1.96 -7.29
CA SER A 217 26.17 -2.14 -7.17
C SER A 217 26.68 -3.42 -7.83
N ASP A 218 27.91 -3.37 -8.35
CA ASP A 218 28.59 -4.47 -9.07
C ASP A 218 29.98 -4.79 -8.46
N VAL A 219 30.17 -4.45 -7.19
CA VAL A 219 31.46 -4.56 -6.49
C VAL A 219 31.85 -6.02 -6.27
N ILE A 220 30.91 -6.89 -5.91
CA ILE A 220 31.19 -8.31 -5.64
C ILE A 220 31.66 -8.98 -6.93
N TYR A 221 30.93 -8.77 -8.03
CA TYR A 221 31.32 -9.30 -9.34
C TYR A 221 32.71 -8.83 -9.77
N LYS A 222 33.01 -7.53 -9.61
CA LYS A 222 34.33 -6.95 -9.94
C LYS A 222 35.46 -7.55 -9.11
N VAL A 223 35.29 -7.65 -7.79
CA VAL A 223 36.29 -8.23 -6.89
C VAL A 223 36.52 -9.71 -7.21
N TYR A 224 35.46 -10.48 -7.45
CA TYR A 224 35.56 -11.90 -7.81
C TYR A 224 36.26 -12.12 -9.17
N THR A 225 35.98 -11.25 -10.14
CA THR A 225 36.65 -11.30 -11.45
C THR A 225 38.12 -10.93 -11.32
N ALA A 226 38.43 -9.85 -10.61
CA ALA A 226 39.80 -9.39 -10.39
C ALA A 226 40.67 -10.42 -9.64
N GLN A 227 40.14 -11.09 -8.60
CA GLN A 227 40.88 -12.14 -7.90
C GLN A 227 41.15 -13.35 -8.81
N THR A 228 40.20 -13.73 -9.67
CA THR A 228 40.37 -14.87 -10.59
C THR A 228 41.43 -14.56 -11.64
N VAL A 229 41.39 -13.34 -12.21
CA VAL A 229 42.44 -12.85 -13.13
C VAL A 229 43.80 -12.83 -12.44
N PHE A 230 43.88 -12.33 -11.20
CA PHE A 230 45.11 -12.32 -10.42
C PHE A 230 45.68 -13.72 -10.19
N LYS A 231 44.84 -14.71 -9.82
CA LYS A 231 45.25 -16.11 -9.66
C LYS A 231 45.85 -16.67 -10.96
N VAL A 232 45.21 -16.43 -12.11
CA VAL A 232 45.68 -16.89 -13.43
C VAL A 232 46.99 -16.20 -13.83
N LEU A 233 47.13 -14.89 -13.63
CA LEU A 233 48.37 -14.17 -13.91
C LEU A 233 49.53 -14.66 -13.01
N LYS A 234 49.26 -14.90 -11.73
CA LYS A 234 50.24 -15.49 -10.81
C LYS A 234 50.63 -16.90 -11.22
N PHE A 235 49.68 -17.72 -11.66
CA PHE A 235 49.96 -19.04 -12.22
C PHE A 235 50.93 -18.96 -13.41
N ILE A 236 50.64 -18.11 -14.41
CA ILE A 236 51.49 -17.92 -15.59
C ILE A 236 52.89 -17.46 -15.18
N LEU A 237 52.98 -16.47 -14.27
CA LEU A 237 54.24 -15.97 -13.76
C LEU A 237 55.06 -17.09 -13.11
N ILE A 238 54.46 -17.86 -12.20
CA ILE A 238 55.18 -18.92 -11.47
C ILE A 238 55.69 -19.99 -12.43
N VAL A 239 54.86 -20.45 -13.37
CA VAL A 239 55.27 -21.47 -14.35
C VAL A 239 56.41 -20.96 -15.24
N SER A 240 56.37 -19.68 -15.65
CA SER A 240 57.36 -19.10 -16.58
C SER A 240 58.79 -19.15 -16.05
N TYR A 241 59.00 -18.92 -14.75
CA TYR A 241 60.35 -18.92 -14.16
C TYR A 241 60.70 -20.25 -13.48
N THR A 242 59.74 -20.98 -12.88
CA THR A 242 60.06 -22.24 -12.17
C THR A 242 60.47 -23.37 -13.11
N THR A 243 59.85 -23.46 -14.30
CA THR A 243 60.14 -24.50 -15.29
C THR A 243 61.60 -24.49 -15.77
N PRO A 244 62.17 -23.35 -16.24
CA PRO A 244 63.58 -23.31 -16.66
C PRO A 244 64.55 -23.48 -15.48
N LEU A 245 64.22 -22.95 -14.30
CA LEU A 245 65.07 -23.11 -13.10
C LEU A 245 65.15 -24.56 -12.65
N LEU A 246 64.06 -25.32 -12.76
CA LEU A 246 64.00 -26.73 -12.39
C LEU A 246 64.93 -27.60 -13.24
N GLY A 247 65.07 -27.28 -14.53
CA GLY A 247 66.03 -27.92 -15.43
C GLY A 247 67.50 -27.62 -15.10
N SER A 248 67.74 -26.53 -14.38
CA SER A 248 69.09 -26.01 -14.06
C SER A 248 69.61 -26.46 -12.69
N ILE A 249 68.81 -27.18 -11.89
CA ILE A 249 69.28 -27.78 -10.63
C ILE A 249 70.17 -28.98 -10.98
N SER A 250 71.43 -29.02 -10.56
CA SER A 250 72.35 -30.15 -10.78
C SER A 250 72.79 -30.80 -9.46
N PHE A 251 73.32 -32.02 -9.55
CA PHE A 251 73.86 -32.75 -8.38
C PHE A 251 75.31 -32.36 -8.07
N SER A 252 76.10 -32.12 -9.12
CA SER A 252 77.50 -31.70 -9.03
C SER A 252 77.67 -30.24 -9.42
N HIS A 253 78.57 -29.56 -8.71
CA HIS A 253 78.98 -28.18 -8.94
C HIS A 253 80.51 -28.07 -8.84
N ILE A 254 81.11 -27.24 -9.68
CA ILE A 254 82.54 -26.91 -9.60
C ILE A 254 82.66 -25.58 -8.87
N CYS A 255 83.46 -25.55 -7.80
CA CYS A 255 83.70 -24.37 -6.98
C CYS A 255 85.17 -23.93 -7.11
N GLN A 256 85.37 -22.64 -7.33
CA GLN A 256 86.70 -22.02 -7.39
C GLN A 256 86.81 -20.93 -6.31
N PRO A 257 87.07 -21.32 -5.04
CA PRO A 257 87.09 -20.39 -3.94
C PRO A 257 88.35 -19.52 -3.98
N ARG A 258 88.24 -18.26 -3.56
CA ARG A 258 89.37 -17.31 -3.52
C ARG A 258 90.42 -17.63 -2.43
N SER A 259 90.16 -18.61 -1.58
CA SER A 259 90.97 -18.98 -0.40
C SER A 259 92.09 -19.99 -0.70
N TYR A 260 92.84 -19.82 -1.79
CA TYR A 260 93.95 -20.72 -2.15
C TYR A 260 95.01 -20.81 -1.04
N ALA A 261 95.30 -19.70 -0.37
CA ALA A 261 96.31 -19.63 0.69
C ALA A 261 95.98 -20.49 1.93
N LEU A 262 94.71 -20.86 2.14
CA LEU A 262 94.27 -21.61 3.32
C LEU A 262 94.19 -23.12 3.09
N THR A 263 93.98 -23.56 1.85
CA THR A 263 93.75 -24.98 1.51
C THR A 263 94.76 -25.54 0.50
N GLY A 264 95.47 -24.70 -0.26
CA GLY A 264 96.44 -25.14 -1.27
C GLY A 264 95.84 -25.68 -2.58
N TYR A 265 94.52 -25.63 -2.76
CA TYR A 265 93.82 -26.06 -3.99
C TYR A 265 92.95 -24.93 -4.55
N SER A 266 92.86 -24.84 -5.87
CA SER A 266 92.09 -23.80 -6.58
C SER A 266 90.73 -24.28 -7.10
N ILE A 267 90.54 -25.59 -7.27
CA ILE A 267 89.31 -26.18 -7.83
C ILE A 267 88.80 -27.26 -6.88
N PHE A 268 87.53 -27.18 -6.51
CA PHE A 268 86.83 -28.16 -5.71
C PHE A 268 85.60 -28.67 -6.46
N HIS A 269 85.39 -29.98 -6.44
CA HIS A 269 84.18 -30.61 -6.93
C HIS A 269 83.22 -30.84 -5.76
N CYS A 270 82.03 -30.26 -5.84
CA CYS A 270 81.04 -30.20 -4.78
C CYS A 270 79.79 -30.99 -5.16
N SER A 271 79.33 -31.88 -4.28
CA SER A 271 78.09 -32.64 -4.46
C SER A 271 77.01 -32.13 -3.51
N HIS A 272 75.84 -31.82 -4.08
CA HIS A 272 74.65 -31.41 -3.34
C HIS A 272 73.64 -32.57 -3.32
N SER A 273 73.61 -33.34 -2.23
CA SER A 273 72.82 -34.57 -2.12
C SER A 273 71.30 -34.33 -2.14
N LEU A 274 70.85 -33.19 -1.63
CA LEU A 274 69.43 -32.81 -1.58
C LEU A 274 68.87 -32.41 -2.96
N SER A 275 69.72 -32.05 -3.92
CA SER A 275 69.33 -31.60 -5.27
C SER A 275 68.33 -32.53 -5.99
N SER A 276 68.51 -33.84 -5.88
CA SER A 276 67.64 -34.84 -6.52
C SER A 276 66.25 -34.91 -5.88
N VAL A 277 66.20 -34.87 -4.54
CA VAL A 277 64.93 -34.87 -3.79
C VAL A 277 64.18 -33.55 -4.01
N LEU A 278 64.89 -32.43 -3.92
CA LEU A 278 64.35 -31.10 -4.18
C LEU A 278 63.77 -31.01 -5.59
N ARG A 279 64.50 -31.48 -6.62
CA ARG A 279 63.98 -31.51 -8.00
C ARG A 279 62.67 -32.27 -8.12
N LYS A 280 62.54 -33.45 -7.50
CA LYS A 280 61.29 -34.24 -7.52
C LYS A 280 60.13 -33.54 -6.80
N LEU A 281 60.39 -32.94 -5.64
CA LEU A 281 59.38 -32.18 -4.90
C LEU A 281 58.90 -30.96 -5.67
N MET A 282 59.80 -30.27 -6.37
CA MET A 282 59.44 -29.11 -7.20
C MET A 282 58.72 -29.50 -8.49
N GLN A 283 59.04 -30.66 -9.08
CA GLN A 283 58.24 -31.24 -10.17
C GLN A 283 56.80 -31.54 -9.71
N ALA A 284 56.64 -32.13 -8.51
CA ALA A 284 55.32 -32.35 -7.93
C ALA A 284 54.57 -31.03 -7.66
N TYR A 285 55.26 -29.99 -7.16
CA TYR A 285 54.68 -28.67 -6.98
C TYR A 285 54.20 -28.05 -8.30
N VAL A 286 55.00 -28.08 -9.36
CA VAL A 286 54.63 -27.55 -10.68
C VAL A 286 53.45 -28.32 -11.29
N LEU A 287 53.37 -29.64 -11.08
CA LEU A 287 52.22 -30.44 -11.51
C LEU A 287 50.92 -30.00 -10.82
N LEU A 288 50.96 -29.79 -9.50
CA LEU A 288 49.81 -29.31 -8.73
C LEU A 288 49.41 -27.89 -9.13
N LEU A 289 50.40 -27.03 -9.36
CA LEU A 289 50.21 -25.68 -9.85
C LEU A 289 49.57 -25.65 -11.24
N PHE A 290 49.91 -26.60 -12.13
CA PHE A 290 49.28 -26.74 -13.44
C PHE A 290 47.80 -27.11 -13.33
N LEU A 291 47.45 -28.08 -12.49
CA LEU A 291 46.05 -28.43 -12.20
C LEU A 291 45.28 -27.23 -11.65
N PHE A 292 45.89 -26.47 -10.73
CA PHE A 292 45.33 -25.23 -10.22
C PHE A 292 45.11 -24.20 -11.35
N GLY A 293 46.10 -24.00 -12.22
CA GLY A 293 46.00 -23.10 -13.36
C GLY A 293 44.86 -23.44 -14.33
N LEU A 294 44.68 -24.72 -14.66
CA LEU A 294 43.59 -25.18 -15.53
C LEU A 294 42.20 -24.85 -14.95
N LEU A 295 42.01 -25.04 -13.65
CA LEU A 295 40.76 -24.69 -12.98
C LEU A 295 40.55 -23.17 -12.91
N GLY A 296 41.63 -22.40 -12.77
CA GLY A 296 41.58 -20.93 -12.80
C GLY A 296 41.16 -20.42 -14.17
N ILE A 297 41.67 -21.02 -15.24
CA ILE A 297 41.28 -20.71 -16.62
C ILE A 297 39.83 -21.14 -16.88
N TYR A 298 39.42 -22.31 -16.39
CA TYR A 298 38.01 -22.75 -16.47
C TYR A 298 37.07 -21.76 -15.78
N ALA A 299 37.38 -21.34 -14.55
CA ALA A 299 36.60 -20.35 -13.81
C ALA A 299 36.54 -19.02 -14.56
N LEU A 300 37.66 -18.56 -15.12
CA LEU A 300 37.71 -17.33 -15.91
C LEU A 300 36.87 -17.43 -17.20
N SER A 301 36.94 -18.57 -17.90
CA SER A 301 36.12 -18.85 -19.07
C SER A 301 34.63 -18.83 -18.73
N TRP A 302 34.23 -19.47 -17.63
CA TRP A 302 32.85 -19.46 -17.14
C TRP A 302 32.32 -18.05 -16.84
N ILE A 303 33.16 -17.19 -16.22
CA ILE A 303 32.82 -15.79 -15.92
C ILE A 303 32.55 -14.97 -17.19
N PHE A 304 33.29 -15.22 -18.27
CA PHE A 304 33.17 -14.46 -19.52
C PHE A 304 32.16 -15.04 -20.50
N HIS A 305 31.94 -16.36 -20.50
CA HIS A 305 30.98 -17.00 -21.42
C HIS A 305 29.52 -16.75 -21.04
N LYS A 306 29.22 -16.60 -19.74
CA LYS A 306 27.88 -16.30 -19.25
C LYS A 306 27.77 -14.83 -18.85
N SER A 307 26.66 -14.19 -19.19
CA SER A 307 26.33 -12.86 -18.70
C SER A 307 25.93 -12.91 -17.21
N LEU A 308 26.90 -13.08 -16.31
CA LEU A 308 26.65 -13.25 -14.86
C LEU A 308 26.04 -12.01 -14.18
N ARG A 309 25.95 -10.88 -14.89
CA ARG A 309 25.31 -9.64 -14.42
C ARG A 309 23.79 -9.65 -14.58
N GLN A 310 23.24 -10.62 -15.31
CA GLN A 310 21.80 -10.78 -15.50
C GLN A 310 21.43 -12.22 -15.14
N TYR A 311 20.42 -12.37 -14.29
CA TYR A 311 19.86 -13.68 -13.94
C TYR A 311 18.38 -13.68 -14.28
N SER A 312 17.98 -14.57 -15.18
CA SER A 312 16.60 -14.78 -15.58
C SER A 312 16.11 -16.14 -15.10
N PHE A 313 14.92 -16.18 -14.50
CA PHE A 313 14.28 -17.41 -14.02
C PHE A 313 13.60 -18.22 -15.15
N GLN A 314 14.25 -18.36 -16.31
CA GLN A 314 13.68 -19.02 -17.49
C GLN A 314 13.24 -20.47 -17.21
N SER A 315 14.09 -21.24 -16.51
CA SER A 315 13.78 -22.63 -16.14
C SER A 315 12.56 -22.77 -15.21
N LEU A 316 12.21 -21.72 -14.46
CA LEU A 316 11.03 -21.66 -13.59
C LEU A 316 9.79 -21.17 -14.33
N ARG A 317 9.96 -20.28 -15.33
CA ARG A 317 8.87 -19.86 -16.23
C ARG A 317 8.43 -20.99 -17.15
N GLU A 318 9.38 -21.75 -17.70
CA GLU A 318 9.12 -22.92 -18.55
C GLU A 318 8.39 -24.05 -17.81
N LYS A 319 8.64 -24.20 -16.51
CA LYS A 319 7.92 -25.16 -15.65
C LYS A 319 6.52 -24.69 -15.23
N GLY A 320 6.05 -23.52 -15.67
CA GLY A 320 4.71 -22.99 -15.37
C GLY A 320 4.48 -22.50 -13.94
N SER A 321 5.41 -22.77 -13.01
CA SER A 321 5.16 -22.62 -11.58
C SER A 321 5.02 -21.16 -11.12
N MET A 322 5.75 -20.20 -11.71
CA MET A 322 5.61 -18.75 -11.44
C MET A 322 6.12 -17.88 -12.60
N LEU A 323 5.20 -17.29 -13.37
CA LEU A 323 5.50 -16.44 -14.53
C LEU A 323 5.92 -15.01 -14.14
N ASP A 324 5.55 -14.55 -12.94
CA ASP A 324 5.62 -13.14 -12.53
C ASP A 324 6.95 -12.75 -11.85
N VAL A 325 7.95 -13.63 -11.83
CA VAL A 325 9.23 -13.36 -11.15
C VAL A 325 10.09 -12.42 -12.00
N PRO A 326 10.49 -11.26 -11.45
CA PRO A 326 11.30 -10.28 -12.18
C PRO A 326 12.73 -10.78 -12.40
N ASP A 327 13.35 -10.35 -13.50
CA ASP A 327 14.77 -10.60 -13.75
C ASP A 327 15.64 -9.80 -12.77
N LEU A 328 16.77 -10.38 -12.38
CA LEU A 328 17.70 -9.80 -11.42
C LEU A 328 18.94 -9.24 -12.13
N HIS A 329 19.53 -8.20 -11.52
CA HIS A 329 20.69 -7.51 -12.08
C HIS A 329 21.87 -7.39 -11.10
N ASN A 330 23.06 -7.20 -11.64
CA ASN A 330 24.30 -6.85 -10.95
C ASN A 330 24.72 -7.85 -9.85
N ASP A 331 25.13 -7.38 -8.66
CA ASP A 331 25.67 -8.22 -7.60
C ASP A 331 24.68 -9.31 -7.14
N LEU A 332 23.37 -9.02 -7.12
CA LEU A 332 22.36 -10.01 -6.74
C LEU A 332 22.23 -11.14 -7.77
N ALA A 333 22.27 -10.79 -9.06
CA ALA A 333 22.29 -11.78 -10.13
C ALA A 333 23.53 -12.68 -10.05
N PHE A 334 24.71 -12.09 -9.80
CA PHE A 334 25.95 -12.83 -9.64
C PHE A 334 25.91 -13.79 -8.44
N LEU A 335 25.47 -13.30 -7.26
CA LEU A 335 25.35 -14.14 -6.06
C LEU A 335 24.36 -15.30 -6.27
N LEU A 336 23.27 -15.06 -7.00
CA LEU A 336 22.30 -16.10 -7.30
C LEU A 336 22.84 -17.12 -8.30
N HIS A 337 23.58 -16.71 -9.34
CA HIS A 337 24.31 -17.63 -10.22
C HIS A 337 25.28 -18.52 -9.42
N MET A 338 25.99 -17.96 -8.44
CA MET A 338 26.90 -18.73 -7.59
C MET A 338 26.15 -19.73 -6.70
N ALA A 339 25.02 -19.33 -6.11
CA ALA A 339 24.18 -20.22 -5.30
C ALA A 339 23.51 -21.32 -6.14
N ASP A 340 23.13 -21.02 -7.39
CA ASP A 340 22.51 -21.96 -8.33
C ASP A 340 23.48 -23.07 -8.76
N GLN A 341 24.79 -22.79 -8.82
CA GLN A 341 25.82 -23.83 -9.03
C GLN A 341 25.98 -24.77 -7.82
N TYR A 342 25.52 -24.37 -6.63
CA TYR A 342 25.55 -25.20 -5.43
C TYR A 342 24.27 -26.03 -5.30
N ASP A 343 23.10 -25.38 -5.31
CA ASP A 343 21.80 -26.05 -5.25
C ASP A 343 20.70 -25.20 -5.94
N PRO A 344 20.08 -25.71 -7.02
CA PRO A 344 19.02 -24.97 -7.74
C PRO A 344 17.75 -24.76 -6.90
N LEU A 345 17.53 -25.54 -5.84
CA LEU A 345 16.35 -25.39 -4.96
C LEU A 345 16.38 -24.06 -4.18
N LEU A 346 17.56 -23.49 -3.94
CA LEU A 346 17.72 -22.21 -3.25
C LEU A 346 17.15 -21.06 -4.08
N ALA A 347 17.42 -21.06 -5.37
CA ALA A 347 16.88 -20.09 -6.32
C ALA A 347 15.35 -20.20 -6.42
N GLN A 348 14.81 -21.44 -6.43
CA GLN A 348 13.36 -21.67 -6.44
C GLN A 348 12.67 -21.18 -5.16
N ARG A 349 13.29 -21.33 -3.98
CA ARG A 349 12.71 -20.82 -2.72
C ARG A 349 12.78 -19.31 -2.61
N LEU A 350 13.87 -18.70 -3.08
CA LEU A 350 14.01 -17.24 -3.11
C LEU A 350 13.01 -16.60 -4.08
N SER A 351 12.76 -17.24 -5.23
CA SER A 351 11.83 -16.70 -6.24
C SER A 351 10.41 -16.50 -5.70
N VAL A 352 9.96 -17.34 -4.75
CA VAL A 352 8.67 -17.18 -4.05
C VAL A 352 8.58 -15.81 -3.39
N PHE A 353 9.64 -15.33 -2.76
CA PHE A 353 9.65 -14.02 -2.10
C PHE A 353 9.92 -12.84 -3.04
N LEU A 354 10.32 -13.11 -4.28
CA LEU A 354 10.50 -12.11 -5.33
C LEU A 354 9.23 -11.91 -6.16
N SER A 355 8.26 -12.84 -6.09
CA SER A 355 7.02 -12.79 -6.85
C SER A 355 6.01 -11.81 -6.20
N PRO A 356 5.46 -10.83 -6.96
CA PRO A 356 4.40 -9.96 -6.45
C PRO A 356 3.08 -10.71 -6.24
N VAL A 357 2.80 -11.74 -7.03
CA VAL A 357 1.58 -12.54 -6.91
C VAL A 357 1.57 -13.35 -5.62
N SER A 358 2.70 -13.93 -5.24
CA SER A 358 2.80 -14.65 -3.96
C SER A 358 2.57 -13.72 -2.76
N GLU A 359 3.05 -12.47 -2.81
CA GLU A 359 2.81 -11.47 -1.79
C GLU A 359 1.32 -11.12 -1.68
N THR A 360 0.65 -10.91 -2.82
CA THR A 360 -0.80 -10.65 -2.82
C THR A 360 -1.60 -11.82 -2.23
N ARG A 361 -1.23 -13.06 -2.54
CA ARG A 361 -1.86 -14.26 -1.96
C ARG A 361 -1.64 -14.36 -0.45
N LEU A 362 -0.45 -14.03 0.04
CA LEU A 362 -0.17 -13.99 1.49
C LEU A 362 -1.06 -12.95 2.19
N LEU A 363 -1.24 -11.78 1.57
CA LEU A 363 -2.09 -10.72 2.10
C LEU A 363 -3.56 -11.13 2.12
N GLU A 364 -4.06 -11.81 1.09
CA GLU A 364 -5.42 -12.38 1.03
C GLU A 364 -5.66 -13.40 2.15
N GLU A 365 -4.80 -14.41 2.29
CA GLU A 365 -4.93 -15.39 3.38
C GLU A 365 -4.79 -14.75 4.78
N SER A 366 -3.98 -13.68 4.90
CA SER A 366 -3.85 -12.93 6.16
C SER A 366 -5.12 -12.15 6.49
N LEU A 367 -5.75 -11.57 5.47
CA LEU A 367 -6.95 -10.76 5.59
C LEU A 367 -8.16 -11.63 5.95
N GLU A 368 -8.36 -12.77 5.27
CA GLU A 368 -9.48 -13.70 5.54
C GLU A 368 -9.49 -14.24 6.97
N ARG A 369 -8.32 -14.58 7.55
CA ARG A 369 -8.28 -15.01 8.96
C ARG A 369 -8.51 -13.86 9.94
N ARG A 370 -8.02 -12.65 9.64
CA ARG A 370 -8.22 -11.49 10.52
C ARG A 370 -9.65 -10.96 10.47
N TRP A 371 -10.30 -11.08 9.33
CA TRP A 371 -11.64 -10.61 9.02
C TRP A 371 -12.53 -11.80 8.67
N GLY A 372 -12.57 -12.79 9.57
CA GLY A 372 -13.48 -13.92 9.47
C GLY A 372 -14.94 -13.49 9.67
N ALA A 373 -15.86 -14.40 9.35
CA ALA A 373 -17.29 -14.13 9.41
C ALA A 373 -17.75 -13.66 10.80
N ASP A 374 -17.20 -14.21 11.89
CA ASP A 374 -17.64 -13.87 13.24
C ASP A 374 -17.24 -12.45 13.66
N ARG A 375 -16.05 -12.01 13.26
CA ARG A 375 -15.60 -10.64 13.50
C ARG A 375 -16.37 -9.63 12.65
N LEU A 376 -16.67 -9.98 11.40
CA LEU A 376 -17.51 -9.15 10.55
C LEU A 376 -18.93 -9.05 11.12
N ARG A 377 -19.50 -10.15 11.63
CA ARG A 377 -20.80 -10.14 12.33
C ARG A 377 -20.83 -9.22 13.53
N SER A 378 -19.76 -9.17 14.34
CA SER A 378 -19.72 -8.30 15.51
C SER A 378 -19.63 -6.80 15.18
N MET A 379 -19.36 -6.44 13.92
CA MET A 379 -19.34 -5.05 13.45
C MET A 379 -20.60 -4.65 12.67
N ILE A 380 -21.53 -5.58 12.46
CA ILE A 380 -22.83 -5.26 11.86
C ILE A 380 -23.63 -4.48 12.91
N THR A 381 -24.05 -3.28 12.54
CA THR A 381 -24.84 -2.37 13.37
C THR A 381 -26.18 -2.09 12.70
N SER A 382 -27.15 -1.56 13.44
CA SER A 382 -28.43 -1.10 12.88
C SER A 382 -28.41 0.40 12.69
N ASP A 383 -28.77 0.87 11.50
CA ASP A 383 -28.90 2.31 11.21
C ASP A 383 -30.14 2.93 11.91
N GLN A 384 -30.31 4.26 11.85
CA GLN A 384 -31.46 4.97 12.44
C GLN A 384 -32.82 4.48 11.91
N GLN A 385 -32.85 3.83 10.74
CA GLN A 385 -34.05 3.21 10.16
C GLN A 385 -34.16 1.70 10.46
N GLY A 386 -33.28 1.13 11.29
CA GLY A 386 -33.28 -0.29 11.65
C GLY A 386 -32.61 -1.24 10.64
N ARG A 387 -32.00 -0.70 9.58
CA ARG A 387 -31.34 -1.46 8.50
C ARG A 387 -30.00 -2.00 8.93
N SER A 388 -29.62 -3.19 8.46
CA SER A 388 -28.34 -3.82 8.75
C SER A 388 -27.20 -3.13 7.99
N LEU A 389 -26.27 -2.55 8.73
CA LEU A 389 -25.16 -1.75 8.24
C LEU A 389 -23.82 -2.39 8.60
N LEU A 390 -22.92 -2.49 7.62
CA LEU A 390 -21.53 -2.87 7.85
C LEU A 390 -20.61 -1.80 7.27
N GLN A 391 -19.70 -1.29 8.11
CA GLN A 391 -18.69 -0.32 7.73
C GLN A 391 -17.29 -0.95 7.80
N LEU A 392 -16.55 -0.90 6.70
CA LEU A 392 -15.17 -1.38 6.59
C LEU A 392 -14.25 -0.22 6.24
N VAL A 393 -13.19 -0.05 7.03
CA VAL A 393 -12.30 1.11 6.95
C VAL A 393 -10.85 0.66 6.78
N ALA A 394 -10.13 1.30 5.85
CA ALA A 394 -8.68 1.17 5.65
C ALA A 394 -8.19 -0.28 5.44
N LEU A 395 -8.97 -1.08 4.72
CA LEU A 395 -8.56 -2.42 4.31
C LEU A 395 -7.76 -2.37 3.00
N PRO A 396 -6.71 -3.20 2.84
CA PRO A 396 -6.00 -3.26 1.57
C PRO A 396 -6.86 -3.89 0.46
N ARG A 397 -7.74 -4.84 0.81
CA ARG A 397 -8.67 -5.55 -0.09
C ARG A 397 -9.94 -5.96 0.67
N LEU A 398 -10.99 -6.31 -0.07
CA LEU A 398 -12.24 -6.81 0.51
C LEU A 398 -12.12 -8.27 0.97
N PRO A 399 -12.55 -8.62 2.20
CA PRO A 399 -12.57 -10.00 2.68
C PRO A 399 -13.64 -10.82 1.96
N ALA A 400 -13.30 -12.03 1.49
CA ALA A 400 -14.28 -12.93 0.86
C ALA A 400 -15.45 -13.31 1.80
N ALA A 401 -15.18 -13.36 3.11
CA ALA A 401 -16.19 -13.61 4.14
C ALA A 401 -17.33 -12.56 4.15
N LEU A 402 -17.08 -11.35 3.65
CA LEU A 402 -18.09 -10.31 3.48
C LEU A 402 -19.28 -10.79 2.65
N PHE A 403 -19.00 -11.52 1.56
CA PHE A 403 -20.00 -11.99 0.61
C PHE A 403 -20.82 -13.16 1.14
N THR A 404 -20.62 -13.60 2.38
CA THR A 404 -21.45 -14.63 3.03
C THR A 404 -22.67 -14.04 3.75
N PHE A 405 -22.73 -12.72 3.93
CA PHE A 405 -23.81 -12.04 4.65
C PHE A 405 -25.01 -11.75 3.75
N SER A 406 -26.01 -12.65 3.77
CA SER A 406 -27.23 -12.50 2.98
C SER A 406 -28.20 -11.43 3.48
N GLN A 407 -28.12 -11.07 4.77
CA GLN A 407 -29.03 -10.13 5.44
C GLN A 407 -28.53 -8.69 5.48
N LEU A 408 -27.43 -8.36 4.80
CA LEU A 408 -26.86 -7.02 4.83
C LEU A 408 -27.54 -6.09 3.82
N GLU A 409 -28.17 -5.02 4.29
CA GLU A 409 -28.86 -4.05 3.45
C GLU A 409 -27.97 -2.87 3.02
N VAL A 410 -27.06 -2.45 3.90
CA VAL A 410 -26.18 -1.28 3.69
C VAL A 410 -24.70 -1.66 3.85
N LEU A 411 -23.89 -1.37 2.84
CA LEU A 411 -22.43 -1.58 2.85
C LEU A 411 -21.67 -0.26 2.71
N LYS A 412 -20.88 0.10 3.73
CA LYS A 412 -20.00 1.28 3.71
C LYS A 412 -18.53 0.85 3.60
N LEU A 413 -17.84 1.29 2.56
CA LEU A 413 -16.44 1.00 2.29
C LEU A 413 -15.63 2.31 2.31
N GLU A 414 -14.60 2.38 3.14
CA GLU A 414 -13.77 3.57 3.33
C GLU A 414 -12.28 3.29 3.10
N LEU A 415 -11.64 4.08 2.25
CA LEU A 415 -10.18 4.07 2.00
C LEU A 415 -9.64 2.69 1.58
N ILE A 416 -10.32 2.02 0.64
CA ILE A 416 -9.92 0.72 0.08
C ILE A 416 -9.37 0.92 -1.34
N GLY A 417 -8.07 0.64 -1.53
CA GLY A 417 -7.34 0.91 -2.78
C GLY A 417 -7.46 -0.15 -3.89
N ASP A 418 -8.01 -1.34 -3.62
CA ASP A 418 -8.27 -2.38 -4.62
C ASP A 418 -9.51 -3.20 -4.19
N ALA A 419 -10.67 -2.54 -4.21
CA ALA A 419 -11.94 -3.16 -3.82
C ALA A 419 -12.49 -4.00 -4.98
N LYS A 420 -12.16 -5.30 -4.99
CA LYS A 420 -12.71 -6.25 -5.98
C LYS A 420 -14.05 -6.82 -5.53
N LEU A 421 -15.12 -6.44 -6.22
CA LEU A 421 -16.44 -7.05 -6.05
C LEU A 421 -16.53 -8.28 -6.96
N THR A 422 -16.42 -9.46 -6.35
CA THR A 422 -16.43 -10.75 -7.04
C THR A 422 -17.86 -11.25 -7.27
N ALA A 423 -18.01 -12.28 -8.11
CA ALA A 423 -19.29 -12.94 -8.36
C ALA A 423 -20.03 -13.40 -7.09
N GLN A 424 -19.34 -13.57 -5.96
CA GLN A 424 -19.94 -13.98 -4.68
C GLN A 424 -20.93 -12.95 -4.11
N ILE A 425 -20.92 -11.71 -4.60
CA ILE A 425 -21.90 -10.69 -4.19
C ILE A 425 -23.35 -11.10 -4.47
N SER A 426 -23.58 -12.06 -5.38
CA SER A 426 -24.90 -12.65 -5.63
C SER A 426 -25.54 -13.26 -4.39
N ASN A 427 -24.74 -13.65 -3.40
CA ASN A 427 -25.22 -14.18 -2.12
C ASN A 427 -25.87 -13.08 -1.24
N MET A 428 -25.54 -11.81 -1.48
CA MET A 428 -26.06 -10.66 -0.75
C MET A 428 -27.35 -10.17 -1.40
N THR A 429 -28.43 -10.93 -1.23
CA THR A 429 -29.73 -10.67 -1.90
C THR A 429 -30.48 -9.45 -1.35
N THR A 430 -30.17 -9.03 -0.12
CA THR A 430 -30.85 -7.90 0.55
C THR A 430 -30.11 -6.56 0.39
N LEU A 431 -28.94 -6.56 -0.25
CA LEU A 431 -28.13 -5.35 -0.41
C LEU A 431 -28.81 -4.35 -1.34
N ARG A 432 -29.15 -3.17 -0.79
CA ARG A 432 -29.83 -2.08 -1.52
C ARG A 432 -29.02 -0.80 -1.56
N GLU A 433 -28.19 -0.54 -0.55
CA GLU A 433 -27.42 0.69 -0.41
C GLU A 433 -25.92 0.41 -0.31
N MET A 434 -25.12 1.13 -1.09
CA MET A 434 -23.66 1.03 -1.06
C MET A 434 -23.03 2.41 -0.95
N HIS A 435 -22.03 2.55 -0.08
CA HIS A 435 -21.21 3.75 0.03
C HIS A 435 -19.76 3.41 -0.26
N LEU A 436 -19.19 4.09 -1.25
CA LEU A 436 -17.79 3.99 -1.63
C LEU A 436 -17.12 5.32 -1.32
N TYR A 437 -16.41 5.35 -0.20
CA TYR A 437 -15.73 6.54 0.27
C TYR A 437 -14.23 6.46 -0.03
N HIS A 438 -13.77 7.25 -1.02
CA HIS A 438 -12.39 7.23 -1.53
C HIS A 438 -11.89 5.81 -1.84
N CYS A 439 -12.72 5.01 -2.52
CA CYS A 439 -12.44 3.63 -2.87
C CYS A 439 -12.34 3.44 -4.39
N THR A 440 -11.34 2.68 -4.84
CA THR A 440 -11.20 2.22 -6.22
C THR A 440 -11.80 0.82 -6.34
N ALA A 441 -13.02 0.75 -6.86
CA ALA A 441 -13.79 -0.48 -6.97
C ALA A 441 -13.82 -1.04 -8.39
N SER A 442 -13.33 -2.27 -8.56
CA SER A 442 -13.47 -3.04 -9.80
C SER A 442 -14.50 -4.17 -9.60
N VAL A 443 -15.41 -4.32 -10.55
CA VAL A 443 -16.54 -5.25 -10.46
C VAL A 443 -16.43 -6.30 -11.56
N GLU A 444 -16.54 -7.58 -11.18
CA GLU A 444 -16.62 -8.67 -12.16
C GLU A 444 -17.95 -8.64 -12.92
N PRO A 445 -18.00 -9.09 -14.19
CA PRO A 445 -19.24 -9.04 -14.99
C PRO A 445 -20.45 -9.72 -14.34
N ALA A 446 -20.24 -10.86 -13.65
CA ALA A 446 -21.31 -11.56 -12.94
C ALA A 446 -21.83 -10.78 -11.72
N ALA A 447 -20.92 -10.12 -10.99
CA ALA A 447 -21.26 -9.26 -9.86
C ALA A 447 -22.04 -8.02 -10.31
N LEU A 448 -21.67 -7.47 -11.47
CA LEU A 448 -22.33 -6.31 -12.06
C LEU A 448 -23.80 -6.60 -12.37
N GLN A 449 -24.12 -7.79 -12.89
CA GLN A 449 -25.50 -8.18 -13.18
C GLN A 449 -26.37 -8.17 -11.91
N HIS A 450 -25.86 -8.71 -10.80
CA HIS A 450 -26.58 -8.70 -9.51
C HIS A 450 -26.81 -7.27 -9.01
N LEU A 451 -25.78 -6.42 -9.05
CA LEU A 451 -25.87 -5.01 -8.64
C LEU A 451 -26.81 -4.20 -9.53
N GLN A 452 -26.89 -4.49 -10.83
CA GLN A 452 -27.80 -3.81 -11.75
C GLN A 452 -29.27 -4.00 -11.40
N GLU A 453 -29.62 -5.14 -10.80
CA GLU A 453 -31.00 -5.53 -10.46
C GLU A 453 -31.41 -5.09 -9.05
N HIS A 454 -30.49 -5.14 -8.07
CA HIS A 454 -30.83 -5.00 -6.65
C HIS A 454 -30.38 -3.67 -6.01
N LEU A 455 -29.38 -2.99 -6.57
CA LEU A 455 -28.84 -1.77 -5.95
C LEU A 455 -29.75 -0.56 -6.23
N GLU A 456 -30.34 0.00 -5.18
CA GLU A 456 -31.27 1.12 -5.25
C GLU A 456 -30.55 2.46 -5.01
N THR A 457 -29.61 2.50 -4.06
CA THR A 457 -28.94 3.74 -3.64
C THR A 457 -27.41 3.59 -3.62
N LEU A 458 -26.72 4.61 -4.15
CA LEU A 458 -25.26 4.62 -4.24
C LEU A 458 -24.69 5.97 -3.79
N HIS A 459 -23.79 5.92 -2.82
CA HIS A 459 -23.03 7.06 -2.34
C HIS A 459 -21.56 6.94 -2.73
N LEU A 460 -21.00 7.98 -3.33
CA LEU A 460 -19.60 8.05 -3.71
C LEU A 460 -18.95 9.30 -3.11
N THR A 461 -17.83 9.13 -2.39
CA THR A 461 -16.87 10.22 -2.19
C THR A 461 -15.61 9.95 -3.00
N PHE A 462 -15.14 10.97 -3.72
CA PHE A 462 -13.92 10.89 -4.52
C PHE A 462 -13.16 12.21 -4.42
N THR A 463 -11.85 12.16 -4.61
CA THR A 463 -11.03 13.37 -4.64
C THR A 463 -11.04 14.02 -6.02
N GLN A 464 -11.00 13.18 -7.07
CA GLN A 464 -10.98 13.56 -8.47
C GLN A 464 -12.01 12.77 -9.26
N ALA A 465 -12.61 13.38 -10.27
CA ALA A 465 -13.62 12.71 -11.11
C ALA A 465 -13.09 11.48 -11.86
N ALA A 466 -11.78 11.34 -12.06
CA ALA A 466 -11.15 10.18 -12.68
C ALA A 466 -11.24 8.90 -11.82
N GLU A 467 -11.46 9.04 -10.50
CA GLU A 467 -11.60 7.91 -9.58
C GLU A 467 -12.99 7.25 -9.66
N ILE A 468 -13.96 7.89 -10.34
CA ILE A 468 -15.33 7.39 -10.43
C ILE A 468 -15.39 6.15 -11.34
N PRO A 469 -15.82 4.99 -10.82
CA PRO A 469 -15.87 3.77 -11.63
C PRO A 469 -16.90 3.82 -12.75
N VAL A 470 -16.50 3.36 -13.95
CA VAL A 470 -17.34 3.42 -15.17
C VAL A 470 -18.56 2.50 -15.11
N TRP A 471 -18.48 1.41 -14.35
CA TRP A 471 -19.59 0.44 -14.23
C TRP A 471 -20.84 1.03 -13.56
N ILE A 472 -20.71 2.13 -12.81
CA ILE A 472 -21.82 2.81 -12.14
C ILE A 472 -22.85 3.31 -13.15
N TYR A 473 -22.41 3.78 -14.31
CA TYR A 473 -23.31 4.25 -15.36
C TYR A 473 -24.15 3.12 -15.97
N SER A 474 -23.80 1.86 -15.72
CA SER A 474 -24.56 0.70 -16.22
C SER A 474 -25.64 0.21 -15.27
N LEU A 475 -25.76 0.78 -14.07
CA LEU A 475 -26.72 0.38 -13.04
C LEU A 475 -28.15 0.80 -13.38
N ARG A 476 -28.91 -0.08 -14.04
CA ARG A 476 -30.26 0.22 -14.50
C ARG A 476 -31.25 0.44 -13.36
N GLY A 477 -31.16 -0.36 -12.29
CA GLY A 477 -32.07 -0.31 -11.13
C GLY A 477 -31.85 0.86 -10.16
N LEU A 478 -30.80 1.67 -10.36
CA LEU A 478 -30.43 2.73 -9.43
C LEU A 478 -31.50 3.83 -9.37
N GLN A 479 -31.96 4.14 -8.15
CA GLN A 479 -32.98 5.16 -7.87
C GLN A 479 -32.37 6.44 -7.31
N GLU A 480 -31.36 6.33 -6.45
CA GLU A 480 -30.70 7.47 -5.81
C GLU A 480 -29.18 7.41 -6.01
N LEU A 481 -28.60 8.54 -6.45
CA LEU A 481 -27.16 8.67 -6.66
C LEU A 481 -26.64 9.91 -5.93
N HIS A 482 -25.68 9.70 -5.04
CA HIS A 482 -25.00 10.76 -4.30
C HIS A 482 -23.55 10.82 -4.72
N LEU A 483 -23.16 11.91 -5.38
CA LEU A 483 -21.79 12.18 -5.80
C LEU A 483 -21.22 13.30 -4.95
N THR A 484 -20.10 13.02 -4.28
CA THR A 484 -19.43 14.00 -3.43
C THR A 484 -17.95 14.08 -3.79
N GLY A 485 -17.47 15.26 -4.21
CA GLY A 485 -16.08 15.41 -4.65
C GLY A 485 -15.88 16.49 -5.72
N ARG A 486 -14.63 16.60 -6.22
CA ARG A 486 -14.31 17.55 -7.30
C ARG A 486 -14.69 16.96 -8.66
N LEU A 487 -15.81 17.44 -9.19
CA LEU A 487 -16.34 17.05 -10.49
C LEU A 487 -15.78 17.87 -11.66
N SER A 488 -15.16 19.02 -11.38
CA SER A 488 -14.53 19.90 -12.37
C SER A 488 -13.04 19.58 -12.49
N ASN A 489 -12.54 19.50 -13.72
CA ASN A 489 -11.11 19.30 -13.99
C ASN A 489 -10.47 20.68 -14.23
N GLU A 490 -9.40 21.01 -13.51
CA GLU A 490 -8.64 22.28 -13.65
C GLU A 490 -7.84 22.38 -14.98
N GLY A 491 -8.13 21.54 -15.97
CA GLY A 491 -7.45 21.47 -17.25
C GLY A 491 -8.28 21.99 -18.42
N GLY A 492 -8.23 23.30 -18.66
CA GLY A 492 -8.47 23.90 -19.97
C GLY A 492 -9.94 24.04 -20.43
N MET A 493 -10.18 25.11 -21.18
CA MET A 493 -11.45 25.46 -21.81
C MET A 493 -12.22 24.25 -22.38
N GLY A 494 -13.45 24.06 -21.91
CA GLY A 494 -14.54 23.54 -22.75
C GLY A 494 -14.75 22.02 -22.80
N ARG A 495 -14.07 21.19 -22.00
CA ARG A 495 -14.56 19.81 -21.80
C ARG A 495 -15.52 19.78 -20.62
N GLY A 496 -16.75 19.33 -20.91
CA GLY A 496 -17.86 19.23 -19.99
C GLY A 496 -17.61 18.23 -18.86
N TRP A 497 -18.70 17.82 -18.24
CA TRP A 497 -18.71 16.82 -17.19
C TRP A 497 -17.80 15.64 -17.54
N VAL A 498 -16.98 15.19 -16.59
CA VAL A 498 -16.14 13.99 -16.76
C VAL A 498 -16.98 12.70 -16.73
N LEU A 499 -18.23 12.79 -16.25
CA LEU A 499 -19.15 11.66 -16.26
C LEU A 499 -19.56 11.34 -17.72
N GLY A 500 -19.53 10.05 -18.07
CA GLY A 500 -20.01 9.57 -19.36
C GLY A 500 -21.53 9.75 -19.54
N SER A 501 -22.08 9.13 -20.58
CA SER A 501 -23.52 9.17 -20.86
C SER A 501 -24.35 8.57 -19.71
N LEU A 502 -25.28 9.33 -19.15
CA LEU A 502 -26.19 8.89 -18.08
C LEU A 502 -27.46 8.22 -18.60
N ARG A 503 -27.60 8.04 -19.93
CA ARG A 503 -28.76 7.44 -20.61
C ARG A 503 -29.24 6.09 -20.06
N GLN A 504 -28.34 5.33 -19.42
CA GLN A 504 -28.65 4.00 -18.91
C GLN A 504 -29.32 4.03 -17.53
N LEU A 505 -29.18 5.11 -16.76
CA LEU A 505 -29.78 5.29 -15.43
C LEU A 505 -31.25 5.75 -15.51
N ARG A 506 -32.09 4.97 -16.20
CA ARG A 506 -33.48 5.36 -16.53
C ARG A 506 -34.42 5.38 -15.33
N HIS A 507 -34.05 4.73 -14.22
CA HIS A 507 -34.86 4.68 -13.00
C HIS A 507 -34.39 5.68 -11.94
N LEU A 508 -33.39 6.52 -12.24
CA LEU A 508 -32.86 7.49 -11.30
C LEU A 508 -33.89 8.59 -11.03
N ARG A 509 -34.28 8.72 -9.76
CA ARG A 509 -35.27 9.68 -9.25
C ARG A 509 -34.60 10.81 -8.48
N VAL A 510 -33.56 10.50 -7.71
CA VAL A 510 -32.85 11.45 -6.85
C VAL A 510 -31.40 11.53 -7.27
N LEU A 511 -30.92 12.75 -7.51
CA LEU A 511 -29.51 13.02 -7.74
C LEU A 511 -29.03 14.08 -6.76
N VAL A 512 -28.02 13.74 -5.97
CA VAL A 512 -27.36 14.65 -5.04
C VAL A 512 -25.93 14.87 -5.48
N LEU A 513 -25.58 16.13 -5.71
CA LEU A 513 -24.25 16.56 -6.09
C LEU A 513 -23.70 17.45 -4.98
N ARG A 514 -22.59 17.03 -4.33
CA ARG A 514 -21.83 17.87 -3.41
C ARG A 514 -20.44 18.11 -3.97
N GLY A 515 -20.04 19.35 -4.16
CA GLY A 515 -18.74 19.63 -4.73
C GLY A 515 -18.55 21.08 -5.14
N MET A 516 -17.55 21.32 -5.99
CA MET A 516 -17.18 22.65 -6.50
C MET A 516 -17.51 22.75 -8.00
N LEU A 517 -18.79 22.88 -8.30
CA LEU A 517 -19.34 22.99 -9.65
C LEU A 517 -19.37 24.45 -10.10
N GLN A 518 -18.75 24.75 -11.25
CA GLN A 518 -18.90 26.06 -11.90
C GLN A 518 -20.06 26.09 -12.89
N LYS A 519 -20.47 24.94 -13.42
CA LYS A 519 -21.54 24.80 -14.41
C LYS A 519 -22.36 23.55 -14.09
N VAL A 520 -23.67 23.65 -14.26
CA VAL A 520 -24.54 22.48 -14.23
C VAL A 520 -24.39 21.75 -15.57
N PRO A 521 -23.98 20.47 -15.55
CA PRO A 521 -23.66 19.72 -16.76
C PRO A 521 -24.88 19.54 -17.68
N GLY A 522 -24.63 19.62 -18.99
CA GLY A 522 -25.69 19.54 -20.00
C GLY A 522 -26.20 18.11 -20.20
N GLU A 523 -25.41 17.11 -19.84
CA GLU A 523 -25.73 15.69 -19.94
C GLU A 523 -26.80 15.27 -18.92
N LEU A 524 -27.06 16.08 -17.89
CA LEU A 524 -28.24 15.92 -17.04
C LEU A 524 -29.54 15.95 -17.86
N SER A 525 -29.55 16.62 -19.01
CA SER A 525 -30.72 16.61 -19.89
C SER A 525 -31.10 15.23 -20.40
N GLU A 526 -30.19 14.25 -20.39
CA GLU A 526 -30.49 12.86 -20.72
C GLU A 526 -31.40 12.18 -19.68
N LEU A 527 -31.41 12.69 -18.44
CA LEU A 527 -32.21 12.19 -17.32
C LEU A 527 -33.55 12.92 -17.13
N ALA A 528 -33.91 13.81 -18.06
CA ALA A 528 -35.09 14.66 -17.96
C ALA A 528 -36.41 13.91 -17.74
N GLY A 529 -36.50 12.66 -18.22
CA GLY A 529 -37.70 11.83 -18.12
C GLY A 529 -37.87 11.09 -16.79
N SER A 530 -36.81 10.90 -16.00
CA SER A 530 -36.85 10.07 -14.78
C SER A 530 -36.64 10.85 -13.49
N LEU A 531 -35.85 11.94 -13.55
CA LEU A 531 -35.40 12.66 -12.37
C LEU A 531 -36.53 13.48 -11.75
N LEU A 532 -36.80 13.24 -10.46
CA LEU A 532 -37.82 13.94 -9.67
C LEU A 532 -37.21 14.97 -8.71
N LYS A 533 -36.03 14.67 -8.17
CA LYS A 533 -35.36 15.49 -7.16
C LYS A 533 -33.90 15.71 -7.53
N LEU A 534 -33.48 16.98 -7.52
CA LEU A 534 -32.11 17.38 -7.74
C LEU A 534 -31.62 18.23 -6.57
N GLU A 535 -30.56 17.77 -5.90
CA GLU A 535 -29.90 18.53 -4.84
C GLU A 535 -28.47 18.86 -5.25
N ILE A 536 -28.10 20.14 -5.18
CA ILE A 536 -26.75 20.61 -5.44
C ILE A 536 -26.28 21.42 -4.23
N TYR A 537 -25.24 20.95 -3.58
CA TYR A 537 -24.55 21.63 -2.50
C TYR A 537 -23.16 22.04 -3.00
N ASN A 538 -22.96 23.34 -3.19
CA ASN A 538 -21.82 23.82 -3.98
C ASN A 538 -20.65 24.42 -3.19
N GLU A 539 -20.58 24.15 -1.88
CA GLU A 539 -19.48 24.54 -0.96
C GLU A 539 -19.01 26.00 -1.12
N GLY A 540 -19.91 26.91 -1.50
CA GLY A 540 -19.59 28.33 -1.69
C GLY A 540 -18.94 28.67 -3.03
N THR A 541 -18.95 27.82 -4.04
CA THR A 541 -18.50 28.18 -5.39
C THR A 541 -19.63 28.75 -6.25
N ARG A 542 -19.32 29.74 -7.10
CA ARG A 542 -20.32 30.40 -7.96
C ARG A 542 -20.66 29.54 -9.17
N ILE A 543 -21.94 29.19 -9.32
CA ILE A 543 -22.44 28.55 -10.55
C ILE A 543 -22.71 29.63 -11.61
N LEU A 544 -22.04 29.54 -12.75
CA LEU A 544 -22.13 30.50 -13.85
C LEU A 544 -23.19 30.11 -14.89
N VAL A 545 -23.43 28.81 -15.10
CA VAL A 545 -24.32 28.31 -16.17
C VAL A 545 -25.27 27.24 -15.64
N LEU A 546 -26.57 27.54 -15.68
CA LEU A 546 -27.66 26.65 -15.28
C LEU A 546 -28.54 26.18 -16.45
N ALA A 547 -28.07 26.37 -17.69
CA ALA A 547 -28.82 26.05 -18.90
C ALA A 547 -29.26 24.57 -18.97
N GLY A 548 -28.50 23.65 -18.35
CA GLY A 548 -28.84 22.23 -18.27
C GLY A 548 -30.18 21.95 -17.57
N LEU A 549 -30.58 22.79 -16.60
CA LEU A 549 -31.86 22.64 -15.89
C LEU A 549 -33.07 22.88 -16.80
N ARG A 550 -32.93 23.68 -17.86
CA ARG A 550 -34.05 24.07 -18.73
C ARG A 550 -34.76 22.87 -19.37
N ARG A 551 -34.05 21.75 -19.54
CA ARG A 551 -34.58 20.53 -20.16
C ARG A 551 -35.23 19.56 -19.16
N LEU A 552 -35.05 19.77 -17.85
CA LEU A 552 -35.50 18.86 -16.78
C LEU A 552 -36.95 19.16 -16.34
N THR A 553 -37.90 19.20 -17.28
CA THR A 553 -39.28 19.65 -17.01
C THR A 553 -40.05 18.78 -16.01
N GLY A 554 -39.59 17.55 -15.76
CA GLY A 554 -40.19 16.58 -14.83
C GLY A 554 -39.82 16.78 -13.35
N LEU A 555 -38.88 17.68 -13.02
CA LEU A 555 -38.44 17.89 -11.64
C LEU A 555 -39.58 18.41 -10.75
N ALA A 556 -39.78 17.74 -9.62
CA ALA A 556 -40.70 18.14 -8.56
C ALA A 556 -39.99 18.91 -7.44
N GLU A 557 -38.73 18.59 -7.15
CA GLU A 557 -37.96 19.20 -6.08
C GLU A 557 -36.58 19.62 -6.57
N VAL A 558 -36.21 20.87 -6.31
CA VAL A 558 -34.88 21.41 -6.62
C VAL A 558 -34.31 22.09 -5.40
N GLN A 559 -33.10 21.68 -5.01
CA GLN A 559 -32.34 22.29 -3.93
C GLN A 559 -30.99 22.76 -4.49
N LEU A 560 -30.72 24.06 -4.42
CA LEU A 560 -29.45 24.67 -4.79
C LEU A 560 -28.91 25.44 -3.59
N GLN A 561 -28.05 24.83 -2.80
CA GLN A 561 -27.50 25.42 -1.57
C GLN A 561 -26.01 25.76 -1.76
N GLY A 562 -25.57 26.88 -1.18
CA GLY A 562 -24.16 27.29 -1.23
C GLY A 562 -23.63 27.58 -2.63
N CYS A 563 -24.49 28.00 -3.58
CA CYS A 563 -24.15 28.21 -4.99
C CYS A 563 -23.75 29.65 -5.34
N GLN A 564 -23.67 30.55 -4.35
CA GLN A 564 -23.42 32.00 -4.52
C GLN A 564 -24.30 32.66 -5.59
N LEU A 565 -25.56 32.25 -5.69
CA LEU A 565 -26.50 32.84 -6.64
C LEU A 565 -26.86 34.26 -6.18
N GLU A 566 -26.61 35.26 -7.03
CA GLU A 566 -26.98 36.67 -6.77
C GLU A 566 -28.43 36.98 -7.18
N ARG A 567 -28.95 36.22 -8.15
CA ARG A 567 -30.27 36.37 -8.78
C ARG A 567 -30.91 35.02 -9.06
N LEU A 568 -32.22 35.00 -9.29
CA LEU A 568 -32.97 33.79 -9.59
C LEU A 568 -32.69 33.33 -11.03
N PRO A 569 -32.15 32.12 -11.24
CA PRO A 569 -31.77 31.70 -12.57
C PRO A 569 -32.99 31.47 -13.47
N SER A 570 -32.98 32.10 -14.65
CA SER A 570 -34.05 31.99 -15.65
C SER A 570 -34.30 30.56 -16.14
N ALA A 571 -33.35 29.64 -15.94
CA ALA A 571 -33.54 28.23 -16.23
C ALA A 571 -34.64 27.56 -15.38
N LEU A 572 -34.92 28.06 -14.17
CA LEU A 572 -36.00 27.56 -13.30
C LEU A 572 -37.40 27.81 -13.88
N LEU A 573 -37.53 28.81 -14.76
CA LEU A 573 -38.79 29.18 -15.41
C LEU A 573 -39.37 28.05 -16.27
N ALA A 574 -38.51 27.16 -16.77
CA ALA A 574 -38.91 26.04 -17.63
C ALA A 574 -39.44 24.83 -16.84
N LEU A 575 -39.28 24.80 -15.51
CA LEU A 575 -39.58 23.63 -14.66
C LEU A 575 -41.06 23.55 -14.26
N THR A 576 -41.97 23.39 -15.21
CA THR A 576 -43.43 23.45 -14.96
C THR A 576 -43.96 22.46 -13.92
N GLY A 577 -43.23 21.37 -13.64
CA GLY A 577 -43.58 20.35 -12.65
C GLY A 577 -43.22 20.67 -11.19
N LEU A 578 -42.50 21.78 -10.94
CA LEU A 578 -41.87 22.05 -9.66
C LEU A 578 -42.89 22.25 -8.52
N ARG A 579 -42.66 21.56 -7.40
CA ARG A 579 -43.44 21.64 -6.16
C ARG A 579 -42.67 22.30 -5.03
N SER A 580 -41.38 21.98 -4.91
CA SER A 580 -40.49 22.53 -3.88
C SER A 580 -39.25 23.15 -4.52
N LEU A 581 -38.98 24.41 -4.16
CA LEU A 581 -37.76 25.12 -4.54
C LEU A 581 -37.04 25.59 -3.29
N ASP A 582 -35.80 25.13 -3.12
CA ASP A 582 -34.94 25.46 -2.00
C ASP A 582 -33.66 26.12 -2.53
N LEU A 583 -33.48 27.41 -2.21
CA LEU A 583 -32.30 28.20 -2.56
C LEU A 583 -31.66 28.80 -1.30
N GLN A 584 -31.71 28.07 -0.18
CA GLN A 584 -31.11 28.51 1.07
C GLN A 584 -29.57 28.66 0.96
N HIS A 585 -28.98 29.52 1.80
CA HIS A 585 -27.52 29.74 1.84
C HIS A 585 -26.93 30.18 0.48
N ASN A 586 -27.57 31.15 -0.18
CA ASN A 586 -27.05 31.80 -1.38
C ASN A 586 -26.77 33.29 -1.10
N SER A 587 -26.53 34.09 -2.14
CA SER A 587 -26.25 35.52 -2.02
C SER A 587 -27.30 36.35 -2.75
N LEU A 588 -28.56 35.90 -2.76
CA LEU A 588 -29.65 36.54 -3.49
C LEU A 588 -29.90 37.93 -2.90
N ARG A 589 -29.85 38.98 -3.74
CA ARG A 589 -30.10 40.37 -3.31
C ARG A 589 -31.48 40.87 -3.69
N THR A 590 -31.95 40.48 -4.87
CA THR A 590 -33.21 40.94 -5.47
C THR A 590 -34.02 39.75 -5.97
N LEU A 591 -35.34 39.85 -5.86
CA LEU A 591 -36.28 38.81 -6.28
C LEU A 591 -37.21 39.26 -7.42
N GLU A 592 -36.85 40.29 -8.21
CA GLU A 592 -37.70 40.83 -9.28
C GLU A 592 -38.12 39.78 -10.32
N GLU A 593 -37.27 38.79 -10.54
CA GLU A 593 -37.47 37.65 -11.45
C GLU A 593 -38.56 36.66 -10.96
N LEU A 594 -39.13 36.85 -9.76
CA LEU A 594 -40.28 36.07 -9.26
C LEU A 594 -41.49 36.14 -10.19
N LEU A 595 -41.65 37.22 -10.97
CA LEU A 595 -42.72 37.32 -11.97
C LEU A 595 -42.67 36.16 -12.98
N GLY A 596 -41.47 35.70 -13.32
CA GLY A 596 -41.30 34.57 -14.23
C GLY A 596 -41.75 33.23 -13.64
N LEU A 597 -41.78 33.08 -12.31
CA LEU A 597 -42.26 31.87 -11.64
C LEU A 597 -43.79 31.72 -11.72
N GLN A 598 -44.52 32.66 -12.32
CA GLN A 598 -45.97 32.59 -12.53
C GLN A 598 -46.44 31.30 -13.23
N HIS A 599 -45.56 30.70 -14.04
CA HIS A 599 -45.86 29.47 -14.78
C HIS A 599 -45.83 28.23 -13.89
N LEU A 600 -45.25 28.32 -12.69
CA LEU A 600 -45.08 27.22 -11.72
C LEU A 600 -46.32 27.04 -10.84
N ARG A 601 -47.45 26.67 -11.45
CA ARG A 601 -48.76 26.54 -10.77
C ARG A 601 -48.82 25.46 -9.66
N ARG A 602 -47.80 24.62 -9.57
CA ARG A 602 -47.70 23.51 -8.60
C ARG A 602 -46.75 23.81 -7.44
N LEU A 603 -46.11 24.98 -7.43
CA LEU A 603 -45.14 25.34 -6.40
C LEU A 603 -45.87 25.56 -5.07
N SER A 604 -45.60 24.69 -4.09
CA SER A 604 -46.18 24.75 -2.74
C SER A 604 -45.14 25.16 -1.70
N CYS A 605 -43.85 24.94 -1.93
CA CYS A 605 -42.79 25.23 -0.98
C CYS A 605 -41.70 26.08 -1.64
N LEU A 606 -41.44 27.26 -1.09
CA LEU A 606 -40.36 28.15 -1.50
C LEU A 606 -39.51 28.53 -0.29
N ARG A 607 -38.24 28.12 -0.30
CA ARG A 607 -37.27 28.42 0.75
C ARG A 607 -36.12 29.27 0.22
N LEU A 608 -35.94 30.41 0.84
CA LEU A 608 -34.97 31.44 0.50
C LEU A 608 -34.20 31.93 1.74
N ALA A 609 -34.14 31.11 2.80
CA ALA A 609 -33.45 31.49 4.03
C ALA A 609 -31.94 31.70 3.85
N HIS A 610 -31.32 32.49 4.73
CA HIS A 610 -29.89 32.82 4.69
C HIS A 610 -29.45 33.39 3.32
N ASN A 611 -30.09 34.48 2.91
CA ASN A 611 -29.74 35.27 1.71
C ASN A 611 -29.59 36.76 2.10
N HIS A 612 -29.47 37.65 1.11
CA HIS A 612 -29.32 39.10 1.32
C HIS A 612 -30.48 39.89 0.69
N VAL A 613 -31.69 39.34 0.73
CA VAL A 613 -32.86 39.95 0.09
C VAL A 613 -33.27 41.20 0.87
N LEU A 614 -33.29 42.35 0.19
CA LEU A 614 -33.63 43.65 0.79
C LEU A 614 -35.14 43.92 0.84
N ALA A 615 -35.85 43.51 -0.21
CA ALA A 615 -37.30 43.69 -0.32
C ALA A 615 -37.92 42.55 -1.12
N LEU A 616 -39.13 42.16 -0.70
CA LEU A 616 -39.95 41.19 -1.43
C LEU A 616 -40.83 41.95 -2.43
N PRO A 617 -40.77 41.66 -3.74
CA PRO A 617 -41.56 42.39 -4.72
C PRO A 617 -43.03 41.97 -4.70
N ALA A 618 -43.90 42.86 -5.17
CA ALA A 618 -45.35 42.59 -5.26
C ALA A 618 -45.70 41.38 -6.17
N SER A 619 -44.78 40.97 -7.05
CA SER A 619 -44.93 39.76 -7.88
C SER A 619 -45.04 38.46 -7.10
N VAL A 620 -44.70 38.43 -5.80
CA VAL A 620 -44.89 37.25 -4.94
C VAL A 620 -46.36 36.78 -4.88
N GLY A 621 -47.32 37.71 -5.00
CA GLY A 621 -48.76 37.40 -4.97
C GLY A 621 -49.24 36.55 -6.14
N VAL A 622 -48.41 36.36 -7.18
CA VAL A 622 -48.73 35.49 -8.32
C VAL A 622 -48.66 34.00 -7.94
N LEU A 623 -47.92 33.64 -6.89
CA LEU A 623 -47.67 32.27 -6.44
C LEU A 623 -48.82 31.68 -5.59
N ARG A 624 -50.06 31.71 -6.10
CA ARG A 624 -51.29 31.36 -5.34
C ARG A 624 -51.36 29.94 -4.76
N SER A 625 -50.50 29.03 -5.21
CA SER A 625 -50.41 27.64 -4.72
C SER A 625 -49.49 27.46 -3.51
N LEU A 626 -48.79 28.52 -3.07
CA LEU A 626 -47.80 28.42 -2.01
C LEU A 626 -48.44 28.06 -0.65
N GLU A 627 -47.84 27.09 0.03
CA GLU A 627 -48.20 26.65 1.38
C GLU A 627 -47.09 26.99 2.40
N LEU A 628 -45.83 27.01 1.96
CA LEU A 628 -44.66 27.35 2.78
C LEU A 628 -43.81 28.41 2.09
N LEU A 629 -43.64 29.55 2.76
CA LEU A 629 -42.67 30.58 2.40
C LEU A 629 -41.66 30.75 3.53
N ASP A 630 -40.39 30.51 3.22
CA ASP A 630 -39.29 30.71 4.16
C ASP A 630 -38.33 31.78 3.64
N LEU A 631 -38.26 32.88 4.38
CA LEU A 631 -37.44 34.07 4.13
C LEU A 631 -36.59 34.40 5.38
N ALA A 632 -36.33 33.42 6.24
CA ALA A 632 -35.55 33.63 7.46
C ALA A 632 -34.11 34.11 7.15
N HIS A 633 -33.53 34.91 8.04
CA HIS A 633 -32.19 35.48 7.92
C HIS A 633 -31.94 36.17 6.58
N ASN A 634 -32.80 37.14 6.24
CA ASN A 634 -32.63 38.08 5.13
C ASN A 634 -32.54 39.52 5.68
N GLN A 635 -32.66 40.53 4.83
CA GLN A 635 -32.58 41.96 5.21
C GLN A 635 -33.89 42.69 4.88
N LEU A 636 -35.03 42.00 4.99
CA LEU A 636 -36.33 42.56 4.65
C LEU A 636 -36.74 43.64 5.66
N GLN A 637 -37.05 44.85 5.16
CA GLN A 637 -37.57 45.95 5.97
C GLN A 637 -39.10 45.99 6.00
N ASN A 638 -39.75 45.69 4.87
CA ASN A 638 -41.20 45.74 4.70
C ASN A 638 -41.71 44.54 3.90
N LEU A 639 -42.97 44.16 4.13
CA LEU A 639 -43.68 43.12 3.37
C LEU A 639 -44.68 43.75 2.39
N PRO A 640 -44.71 43.32 1.12
CA PRO A 640 -45.68 43.85 0.16
C PRO A 640 -47.09 43.33 0.45
N LEU A 641 -48.11 44.19 0.27
CA LEU A 641 -49.52 43.82 0.43
C LEU A 641 -49.93 42.60 -0.43
N ALA A 642 -49.26 42.42 -1.57
CA ALA A 642 -49.49 41.28 -2.46
C ALA A 642 -49.18 39.92 -1.81
N LEU A 643 -48.32 39.84 -0.79
CA LEU A 643 -48.03 38.61 -0.06
C LEU A 643 -49.30 38.01 0.59
N PHE A 644 -50.19 38.87 1.07
CA PHE A 644 -51.40 38.47 1.79
C PHE A 644 -52.53 37.99 0.87
N THR A 645 -52.31 38.03 -0.45
CA THR A 645 -53.20 37.39 -1.44
C THR A 645 -53.00 35.86 -1.52
N LEU A 646 -51.98 35.33 -0.85
CA LEU A 646 -51.64 33.90 -0.83
C LEU A 646 -52.48 33.12 0.20
N HIS A 647 -53.78 32.99 -0.03
CA HIS A 647 -54.72 32.38 0.93
C HIS A 647 -54.44 30.91 1.31
N LYS A 648 -53.58 30.20 0.56
CA LYS A 648 -53.17 28.81 0.86
C LYS A 648 -51.96 28.70 1.80
N LEU A 649 -51.35 29.83 2.17
CA LEU A 649 -50.14 29.84 2.99
C LEU A 649 -50.43 29.29 4.39
N ARG A 650 -49.68 28.26 4.77
CA ARG A 650 -49.74 27.60 6.08
C ARG A 650 -48.55 27.95 6.97
N ARG A 651 -47.39 28.19 6.36
CA ARG A 651 -46.13 28.43 7.09
C ARG A 651 -45.44 29.65 6.49
N LEU A 652 -45.23 30.68 7.32
CA LEU A 652 -44.51 31.89 6.96
C LEU A 652 -43.36 32.10 7.95
N LEU A 653 -42.13 31.91 7.48
CA LEU A 653 -40.92 32.06 8.29
C LEU A 653 -40.18 33.32 7.86
N LEU A 654 -40.08 34.28 8.77
CA LEU A 654 -39.51 35.62 8.58
C LEU A 654 -38.50 35.96 9.69
N ALA A 655 -38.00 34.95 10.41
CA ALA A 655 -37.04 35.13 11.49
C ALA A 655 -35.78 35.89 11.04
N GLY A 656 -35.18 36.72 11.88
CA GLY A 656 -33.88 37.36 11.60
C GLY A 656 -33.90 38.34 10.43
N ASN A 657 -34.97 39.11 10.26
CA ASN A 657 -35.08 40.20 9.29
C ASN A 657 -35.04 41.58 9.99
N LEU A 658 -35.39 42.65 9.29
CA LEU A 658 -35.39 44.03 9.79
C LEU A 658 -36.81 44.64 9.77
N LEU A 659 -37.83 43.81 9.96
CA LEU A 659 -39.23 44.25 9.90
C LEU A 659 -39.59 45.14 11.10
N GLU A 660 -40.07 46.34 10.84
CA GLU A 660 -40.53 47.31 11.85
C GLU A 660 -42.03 47.17 12.16
N GLU A 661 -42.83 46.84 11.14
CA GLU A 661 -44.27 46.65 11.28
C GLU A 661 -44.75 45.41 10.50
N LEU A 662 -45.81 44.78 11.02
CA LEU A 662 -46.56 43.74 10.32
C LEU A 662 -47.91 44.32 9.87
N PRO A 663 -48.21 44.34 8.57
CA PRO A 663 -49.42 44.97 8.04
C PRO A 663 -50.70 44.19 8.43
N ALA A 664 -51.82 44.92 8.56
CA ALA A 664 -53.11 44.38 9.00
C ALA A 664 -53.68 43.28 8.08
N GLU A 665 -53.28 43.30 6.81
CA GLU A 665 -53.66 42.34 5.79
C GLU A 665 -53.18 40.91 6.10
N ILE A 666 -52.30 40.71 7.09
CA ILE A 666 -51.96 39.37 7.60
C ILE A 666 -53.21 38.54 7.96
N GLY A 667 -54.29 39.19 8.40
CA GLY A 667 -55.57 38.54 8.69
C GLY A 667 -56.22 37.87 7.48
N ALA A 668 -55.81 38.19 6.25
CA ALA A 668 -56.28 37.51 5.04
C ALA A 668 -55.75 36.06 4.91
N LEU A 669 -54.69 35.71 5.65
CA LEU A 669 -54.08 34.37 5.65
C LEU A 669 -54.74 33.45 6.69
N LYS A 670 -55.99 33.07 6.44
CA LYS A 670 -56.82 32.27 7.38
C LYS A 670 -56.29 30.85 7.66
N LEU A 671 -55.49 30.29 6.75
CA LEU A 671 -54.94 28.93 6.85
C LEU A 671 -53.54 28.89 7.50
N LEU A 672 -53.04 30.03 7.98
CA LEU A 672 -51.71 30.15 8.56
C LEU A 672 -51.64 29.36 9.88
N SER A 673 -50.76 28.36 9.92
CA SER A 673 -50.52 27.50 11.08
C SER A 673 -49.22 27.83 11.81
N GLU A 674 -48.20 28.32 11.11
CA GLU A 674 -46.91 28.68 11.69
C GLU A 674 -46.48 30.05 11.18
N LEU A 675 -46.19 30.96 12.11
CA LEU A 675 -45.66 32.29 11.85
C LEU A 675 -44.43 32.51 12.73
N ASP A 676 -43.26 32.66 12.09
CA ASP A 676 -42.02 33.01 12.79
C ASP A 676 -41.58 34.42 12.40
N LEU A 677 -41.62 35.32 13.38
CA LEU A 677 -41.20 36.72 13.30
C LEU A 677 -40.05 37.01 14.28
N SER A 678 -39.36 35.99 14.77
CA SER A 678 -38.29 36.16 15.75
C SER A 678 -37.13 37.02 15.23
N ALA A 679 -36.42 37.71 16.12
CA ALA A 679 -35.27 38.56 15.79
C ALA A 679 -35.57 39.59 14.68
N ASN A 680 -36.69 40.30 14.82
CA ASN A 680 -37.06 41.46 14.00
C ASN A 680 -37.08 42.74 14.88
N ARG A 681 -37.65 43.84 14.37
CA ARG A 681 -37.75 45.13 15.07
C ARG A 681 -39.22 45.54 15.28
N LEU A 682 -40.11 44.57 15.44
CA LEU A 682 -41.54 44.84 15.55
C LEU A 682 -41.86 45.55 16.88
N GLU A 683 -42.53 46.71 16.80
CA GLU A 683 -43.01 47.44 17.98
C GLU A 683 -44.43 47.02 18.41
N ARG A 684 -45.25 46.62 17.45
CA ARG A 684 -46.65 46.21 17.67
C ARG A 684 -47.03 45.09 16.70
N LEU A 685 -48.02 44.29 17.10
CA LEU A 685 -48.68 43.33 16.22
C LEU A 685 -50.09 43.83 15.86
N PRO A 686 -50.55 43.66 14.62
CA PRO A 686 -51.90 44.06 14.20
C PRO A 686 -52.95 43.18 14.89
N LYS A 687 -54.06 43.78 15.31
CA LYS A 687 -55.20 43.06 15.94
C LYS A 687 -55.81 42.01 15.00
N GLU A 688 -55.75 42.27 13.69
CA GLU A 688 -56.28 41.42 12.63
C GLU A 688 -55.62 40.02 12.60
N LEU A 689 -54.35 39.91 13.03
CA LEU A 689 -53.67 38.62 13.19
C LEU A 689 -54.39 37.71 14.19
N PHE A 690 -54.89 38.28 15.29
CA PHE A 690 -55.52 37.54 16.39
C PHE A 690 -57.00 37.26 16.13
N GLU A 691 -57.67 38.15 15.39
CA GLU A 691 -59.09 37.99 15.02
C GLU A 691 -59.29 37.01 13.86
N SER A 692 -58.39 36.97 12.88
CA SER A 692 -58.63 36.26 11.61
C SER A 692 -57.83 34.97 11.39
N CYS A 693 -56.66 34.80 12.01
CA CYS A 693 -55.80 33.62 11.82
C CYS A 693 -56.09 32.48 12.82
N VAL A 694 -57.32 31.97 12.82
CA VAL A 694 -57.82 30.99 13.82
C VAL A 694 -57.04 29.64 13.82
N GLU A 695 -56.44 29.27 12.69
CA GLU A 695 -55.67 28.02 12.52
C GLU A 695 -54.21 28.12 13.04
N LEU A 696 -53.80 29.26 13.59
CA LEU A 696 -52.42 29.48 14.04
C LEU A 696 -52.09 28.60 15.24
N ARG A 697 -51.05 27.78 15.10
CA ARG A 697 -50.55 26.85 16.13
C ARG A 697 -49.27 27.35 16.77
N ASN A 698 -48.33 27.81 15.93
CA ASN A 698 -47.02 28.28 16.36
C ASN A 698 -46.83 29.75 16.00
N LEU A 699 -46.70 30.61 17.01
CA LEU A 699 -46.36 32.02 16.85
C LEU A 699 -45.05 32.30 17.60
N ASN A 700 -43.99 32.60 16.86
CA ASN A 700 -42.69 32.95 17.42
C ASN A 700 -42.41 34.43 17.17
N VAL A 701 -42.28 35.21 18.24
CA VAL A 701 -41.96 36.65 18.20
C VAL A 701 -40.81 37.00 19.15
N LEU A 702 -39.96 36.01 19.45
CA LEU A 702 -38.74 36.14 20.25
C LEU A 702 -37.87 37.30 19.76
N ASN A 703 -37.25 38.06 20.66
CA ASN A 703 -36.32 39.16 20.34
C ASN A 703 -36.91 40.18 19.36
N ASN A 704 -37.97 40.87 19.79
CA ASN A 704 -38.56 42.02 19.11
C ASN A 704 -38.66 43.20 20.09
N SER A 705 -39.32 44.30 19.71
CA SER A 705 -39.50 45.49 20.56
C SER A 705 -40.97 45.69 20.95
N LEU A 706 -41.73 44.61 21.14
CA LEU A 706 -43.16 44.71 21.44
C LEU A 706 -43.39 45.35 22.82
N GLY A 707 -44.13 46.46 22.86
CA GLY A 707 -44.51 47.14 24.11
C GLY A 707 -45.79 46.59 24.75
N SER A 708 -46.76 46.19 23.92
CA SER A 708 -48.02 45.59 24.36
C SER A 708 -48.53 44.58 23.35
N LEU A 709 -49.31 43.62 23.83
CA LEU A 709 -50.04 42.69 22.98
C LEU A 709 -51.46 43.24 22.72
N PRO A 710 -51.97 43.24 21.47
CA PRO A 710 -53.31 43.74 21.17
C PRO A 710 -54.42 42.86 21.77
N ALA A 711 -55.61 43.43 21.94
CA ALA A 711 -56.81 42.67 22.31
C ALA A 711 -57.18 41.66 21.22
N GLY A 712 -57.81 40.55 21.60
CA GLY A 712 -58.27 39.51 20.65
C GLY A 712 -57.48 38.20 20.66
N PHE A 713 -56.47 38.04 21.53
CA PHE A 713 -55.70 36.79 21.69
C PHE A 713 -56.58 35.55 21.92
N GLY A 714 -57.73 35.71 22.57
CA GLY A 714 -58.69 34.63 22.79
C GLY A 714 -59.29 34.02 21.51
N GLY A 715 -59.15 34.68 20.35
CA GLY A 715 -59.55 34.13 19.05
C GLY A 715 -58.66 32.99 18.55
N LEU A 716 -57.40 32.91 19.02
CA LEU A 716 -56.42 31.89 18.61
C LEU A 716 -56.58 30.60 19.43
N THR A 717 -57.71 29.90 19.22
CA THR A 717 -58.05 28.69 19.99
C THR A 717 -57.11 27.50 19.73
N GLN A 718 -56.48 27.44 18.55
CA GLN A 718 -55.57 26.37 18.13
C GLN A 718 -54.09 26.62 18.49
N LEU A 719 -53.78 27.74 19.15
CA LEU A 719 -52.41 28.12 19.46
C LEU A 719 -51.80 27.18 20.49
N SER A 720 -50.74 26.48 20.12
CA SER A 720 -50.03 25.52 20.96
C SER A 720 -48.67 26.02 21.44
N ARG A 721 -48.03 26.92 20.69
CA ARG A 721 -46.74 27.50 21.05
C ARG A 721 -46.69 29.00 20.77
N LEU A 722 -46.35 29.77 21.78
CA LEU A 722 -46.20 31.22 21.73
C LEU A 722 -44.88 31.62 22.40
N ASP A 723 -43.94 32.16 21.64
CA ASP A 723 -42.67 32.67 22.16
C ASP A 723 -42.61 34.20 22.09
N LEU A 724 -42.51 34.83 23.25
CA LEU A 724 -42.52 36.29 23.45
C LEU A 724 -41.28 36.79 24.19
N ARG A 725 -40.29 35.92 24.46
CA ARG A 725 -39.09 36.29 25.22
C ARG A 725 -38.30 37.40 24.51
N GLY A 726 -37.58 38.24 25.26
CA GLY A 726 -36.78 39.31 24.67
C GLY A 726 -37.61 40.40 23.98
N ASN A 727 -38.78 40.71 24.53
CA ASN A 727 -39.61 41.87 24.15
C ASN A 727 -39.72 42.83 25.33
N SER A 728 -40.25 44.03 25.10
CA SER A 728 -40.44 45.08 26.12
C SER A 728 -41.88 45.11 26.66
N LEU A 729 -42.49 43.93 26.85
CA LEU A 729 -43.89 43.80 27.28
C LEU A 729 -44.03 44.13 28.77
N GLU A 730 -44.93 45.04 29.13
CA GLU A 730 -45.20 45.38 30.55
C GLU A 730 -46.18 44.38 31.20
N GLU A 731 -47.19 43.95 30.46
CA GLU A 731 -48.24 43.04 30.93
C GLU A 731 -48.66 42.02 29.87
N LEU A 732 -49.29 40.93 30.32
CA LEU A 732 -49.87 39.91 29.45
C LEU A 732 -51.40 39.97 29.49
N PRO A 733 -52.07 39.85 28.34
CA PRO A 733 -53.53 39.84 28.27
C PRO A 733 -54.12 38.62 28.99
N VAL A 734 -55.19 38.84 29.77
CA VAL A 734 -55.91 37.77 30.48
C VAL A 734 -56.56 36.77 29.51
N GLU A 735 -56.81 37.20 28.28
CA GLU A 735 -57.36 36.43 27.16
C GLU A 735 -56.46 35.25 26.76
N LEU A 736 -55.18 35.22 27.15
CA LEU A 736 -54.30 34.05 26.97
C LEU A 736 -54.83 32.79 27.67
N GLY A 737 -55.64 32.95 28.72
CA GLY A 737 -56.30 31.83 29.39
C GLY A 737 -57.35 31.12 28.53
N CYS A 738 -57.86 31.77 27.47
CA CYS A 738 -58.82 31.21 26.53
C CYS A 738 -58.15 30.30 25.48
N CYS A 739 -56.83 30.39 25.28
CA CYS A 739 -56.08 29.53 24.37
C CYS A 739 -55.82 28.16 25.00
N PHE A 740 -56.74 27.21 24.80
CA PHE A 740 -56.64 25.85 25.35
C PHE A 740 -55.38 25.09 24.90
N GLY A 741 -54.86 25.37 23.70
CA GLY A 741 -53.66 24.72 23.17
C GLY A 741 -52.36 25.11 23.87
N LEU A 742 -52.29 26.27 24.55
CA LEU A 742 -51.10 26.71 25.28
C LEU A 742 -50.91 25.98 26.63
N ARG A 743 -51.91 25.20 27.05
CA ARG A 743 -51.88 24.40 28.28
C ARG A 743 -50.78 23.34 28.15
N GLY A 744 -49.77 23.41 29.02
CA GLY A 744 -48.64 22.47 29.02
C GLY A 744 -47.28 23.09 28.72
N GLY A 745 -47.11 24.39 28.94
CA GLY A 745 -45.82 25.06 28.80
C GLY A 745 -45.51 25.55 27.37
N GLY A 746 -46.53 25.70 26.52
CA GLY A 746 -46.40 26.28 25.19
C GLY A 746 -46.14 27.79 25.18
N LEU A 747 -46.46 28.48 26.28
CA LEU A 747 -46.17 29.89 26.48
C LEU A 747 -44.72 30.09 26.99
N LEU A 748 -43.87 30.64 26.14
CA LEU A 748 -42.49 31.00 26.43
C LEU A 748 -42.40 32.51 26.62
N VAL A 749 -42.29 32.95 27.86
CA VAL A 749 -42.21 34.35 28.29
C VAL A 749 -41.16 34.46 29.40
N GLU A 750 -40.78 35.68 29.76
CA GLU A 750 -39.93 35.92 30.92
C GLU A 750 -40.67 35.60 32.23
N ASN A 751 -39.94 35.09 33.23
CA ASN A 751 -40.56 34.59 34.46
C ASN A 751 -41.33 35.68 35.22
N TRP A 752 -40.85 36.93 35.20
CA TRP A 752 -41.51 38.05 35.88
C TRP A 752 -42.84 38.43 35.20
N LEU A 753 -42.91 38.29 33.87
CA LEU A 753 -44.09 38.61 33.07
C LEU A 753 -45.22 37.61 33.33
N LEU A 754 -44.92 36.36 33.70
CA LEU A 754 -45.94 35.40 34.15
C LEU A 754 -46.66 35.85 35.43
N HIS A 755 -46.04 36.73 36.23
CA HIS A 755 -46.63 37.20 37.48
C HIS A 755 -47.73 38.26 37.27
N THR A 756 -47.83 38.88 36.09
CA THR A 756 -48.88 39.84 35.74
C THR A 756 -50.23 39.16 35.45
N LEU A 757 -50.21 37.88 35.06
CA LEU A 757 -51.43 37.10 34.81
C LEU A 757 -52.16 36.71 36.13
N PRO A 758 -53.51 36.68 36.15
CA PRO A 758 -54.29 36.15 37.26
C PRO A 758 -53.88 34.72 37.63
N ARG A 759 -53.89 34.38 38.93
CA ARG A 759 -53.46 33.06 39.44
C ARG A 759 -54.18 31.90 38.73
N GLN A 760 -55.48 32.03 38.49
CA GLN A 760 -56.31 31.03 37.81
C GLN A 760 -55.81 30.72 36.38
N VAL A 761 -55.37 31.74 35.64
CA VAL A 761 -54.87 31.60 34.26
C VAL A 761 -53.44 31.03 34.27
N ARG A 762 -52.61 31.50 35.21
CA ARG A 762 -51.23 31.03 35.39
C ARG A 762 -51.16 29.53 35.68
N ASP A 763 -52.00 29.05 36.58
CA ASP A 763 -52.03 27.63 36.98
C ASP A 763 -52.44 26.74 35.79
N VAL A 764 -53.42 27.17 34.99
CA VAL A 764 -53.88 26.46 33.79
C VAL A 764 -52.80 26.38 32.70
N LEU A 765 -51.98 27.42 32.55
CA LEU A 765 -50.91 27.45 31.55
C LEU A 765 -49.65 26.66 31.99
N GLN A 766 -49.39 26.57 33.32
CA GLN A 766 -48.19 25.96 33.89
C GLN A 766 -48.27 24.45 34.21
N VAL A 767 -49.41 23.78 33.98
CA VAL A 767 -49.71 22.39 34.41
C VAL A 767 -48.66 21.31 34.01
N TRP A 768 -47.66 21.59 33.16
CA TRP A 768 -46.63 20.61 32.77
C TRP A 768 -45.31 20.63 33.55
N LYS A 769 -45.00 21.67 34.35
CA LYS A 769 -43.70 21.70 35.06
C LYS A 769 -43.59 20.66 36.18
N SER A 770 -44.70 20.07 36.65
CA SER A 770 -44.70 19.08 37.73
C SER A 770 -44.55 17.61 37.29
N GLN A 771 -44.79 17.27 36.01
CA GLN A 771 -44.69 15.86 35.54
C GLN A 771 -43.37 15.51 34.85
N SER A 772 -42.57 16.48 34.38
CA SER A 772 -41.28 16.20 33.74
C SER A 772 -40.11 16.11 34.73
N PHE A 773 -40.20 16.75 35.91
CA PHE A 773 -39.21 16.56 36.98
C PHE A 773 -39.33 15.20 37.67
N ALA A 774 -40.53 14.61 37.75
CA ALA A 774 -40.72 13.29 38.37
C ALA A 774 -40.25 12.10 37.50
N LYS A 775 -39.95 12.31 36.20
CA LYS A 775 -39.42 11.27 35.30
C LYS A 775 -37.93 11.45 34.95
N LYS A 776 -37.26 12.50 35.42
CA LYS A 776 -35.82 12.74 35.20
C LYS A 776 -34.94 12.67 36.46
N THR A 777 -35.51 12.45 37.64
CA THR A 777 -34.74 12.22 38.89
C THR A 777 -34.70 10.75 39.36
N LEU A 778 -35.05 9.79 38.49
CA LEU A 778 -34.92 8.35 38.79
C LEU A 778 -33.85 7.61 37.97
N ASN A 779 -32.94 8.31 37.28
CA ASN A 779 -31.87 7.63 36.52
C ASN A 779 -30.52 8.38 36.46
N VAL A 780 -30.17 9.16 37.49
CA VAL A 780 -28.78 9.66 37.68
C VAL A 780 -28.43 9.66 39.17
N THR A 781 -28.39 8.49 39.78
CA THR A 781 -27.64 8.24 41.03
C THR A 781 -27.16 6.80 41.03
N HIS A 782 -26.12 6.50 40.26
CA HIS A 782 -25.13 5.49 40.67
C HIS A 782 -23.88 5.59 39.81
N LYS A 783 -22.75 5.69 40.51
CA LYS A 783 -21.35 5.65 40.06
C LYS A 783 -20.76 6.99 39.65
N ASP A 784 -20.31 7.72 40.67
CA ASP A 784 -18.94 8.20 40.75
C ASP A 784 -18.53 8.35 42.22
N THR A 785 -17.90 7.31 42.76
CA THR A 785 -16.98 7.37 43.91
C THR A 785 -16.03 6.17 43.89
N LEU A 786 -14.74 6.48 43.75
CA LEU A 786 -13.54 5.76 44.26
C LEU A 786 -13.11 4.46 43.55
N ILE A 787 -12.18 4.55 42.60
CA ILE A 787 -10.71 4.32 42.72
C ILE A 787 -10.03 4.84 41.46
#